data_AF-A0A6J8F3I4-F1
#
_entry.id   AF-A0A6J8F3I4-F1
#
_cell.length_a   1.000
_cell.length_b   1.000
_cell.length_c   1.000
_cell.angle_alpha   90.00
_cell.angle_beta   90.00
_cell.angle_gamma   90.00
#
_symmetry.space_group_name_H-M   'P 1'
#
loop_
_entity.id
_entity.type
_entity.pdbx_description
1 polymer ?
#
loop_
_entity_poly.entity_id
_entity_poly.type
_entity_poly.pdbx_seq_one_letter_code
_entity_poly.pdbx_strand_id
1 'polypeptide(L)'
;MLRRGLWRYRRISYVTDVEGDFAYFQRFVCISRVLRWEPAEAAVSSNPPRPFAGGSNGSRVANGRWAPLSSAVLSAPSGAFPASDAAASTQALGTTTTPAVTDAYEPEYCRLVDLSRYRLGFQDATSHFVFGGDAFDHGSDITFGKALLDFKRRFPSRVHLLLGNRDVNKMAMYPRMACEVEGMAPDAAEDSVFTLTPPSMKTVRAASLTEALRYRDFLLEQRQRQEAQRQDGAGHAASSPYGGASCGSSGDTLRTDAVSFLQWALQYKLGGPNAFAHRRQELREMAAMMAEGCGAVAAAPPAAGAEAMRDGIAYDEDAVVAASFFTAAQPGGVYYEYIRAGVLSVVLDGVLFVHGGVNASNAGFVPSLEATSYAEQVAVGQWWLPEVAPQEVTTTPTASSATSALGWLAALEQFKAAAFSDWVNGAALRGEALRAYVYPRVVAPHSIAVGTVMNADGPHYIPLTVAAYLLQSGIHTVCAGHQPVGDTPAIIRQPGGFTIIDADNSYCGRGNKFCTRFNRRGAAVMEVLFEHPDDHGGDDNVAPHDEVAAPSLTVHGYRADGTPFEFDVYSDWRVGRYVGDGWWVRLPPEATAATSSSFRGNEAAHAGLYELRRTQDGFRHEETRWATAAEVDAWLRQVAASGKATVPGELAPRHTKEELAEVRAHRLKTKVKRT
;
A
#
# COMPACT_ATOMS: atom_id res chain seq x y z
N MET A 1 -17.17 33.14 18.37
CA MET A 1 -18.17 32.06 18.26
C MET A 1 -18.06 31.45 16.86
N LEU A 2 -18.28 30.13 16.73
CA LEU A 2 -18.18 29.26 15.51
C LEU A 2 -16.82 28.56 15.24
N ARG A 3 -16.48 27.56 16.07
CA ARG A 3 -15.81 26.29 15.66
C ARG A 3 -16.28 25.12 16.54
N ARG A 4 -17.59 25.06 16.84
CA ARG A 4 -18.19 23.97 17.64
C ARG A 4 -18.79 22.83 16.80
N GLY A 5 -18.67 22.87 15.46
CA GLY A 5 -19.34 21.89 14.58
C GLY A 5 -18.48 20.74 14.04
N LEU A 6 -17.14 20.84 14.07
CA LEU A 6 -16.25 19.85 13.43
C LEU A 6 -15.83 18.69 14.34
N TRP A 7 -16.08 18.79 15.65
CA TRP A 7 -15.76 17.79 16.68
C TRP A 7 -16.94 16.86 16.97
N ARG A 8 -17.80 16.63 15.97
CA ARG A 8 -18.96 15.75 16.09
C ARG A 8 -18.67 14.34 15.56
N TYR A 9 -17.55 14.14 14.88
CA TYR A 9 -17.22 12.90 14.22
C TYR A 9 -15.74 12.54 14.38
N ARG A 10 -15.51 11.26 14.67
CA ARG A 10 -14.23 10.61 14.47
C ARG A 10 -14.12 10.24 13.01
N ARG A 11 -13.02 10.66 12.37
CA ARG A 11 -12.74 10.33 10.97
C ARG A 11 -11.64 9.29 10.84
N ILE A 12 -11.74 8.45 9.82
CA ILE A 12 -10.69 7.52 9.43
C ILE A 12 -10.41 7.75 7.94
N SER A 13 -9.23 8.26 7.63
CA SER A 13 -8.76 8.42 6.26
C SER A 13 -7.92 7.22 5.84
N TYR A 14 -8.13 6.72 4.63
CA TYR A 14 -7.45 5.55 4.08
C TYR A 14 -6.89 5.82 2.68
N VAL A 15 -5.64 5.38 2.49
CA VAL A 15 -4.91 5.31 1.21
C VAL A 15 -3.95 4.14 1.24
N THR A 16 -3.70 3.47 0.11
CA THR A 16 -2.86 2.26 0.01
C THR A 16 -1.95 2.34 -1.20
N ASP A 17 -1.05 1.37 -1.43
CA ASP A 17 -0.39 1.09 -2.72
C ASP A 17 0.32 2.29 -3.39
N VAL A 18 0.81 3.23 -2.58
CA VAL A 18 1.54 4.40 -3.10
C VAL A 18 2.88 3.96 -3.71
N GLU A 19 3.44 2.85 -3.24
CA GLU A 19 4.71 2.25 -3.67
C GLU A 19 5.91 3.21 -3.67
N GLY A 20 5.83 4.37 -3.03
CA GLY A 20 6.88 5.38 -3.03
C GLY A 20 6.67 6.50 -4.06
N ASP A 21 5.52 6.57 -4.74
CA ASP A 21 5.09 7.76 -5.50
C ASP A 21 4.68 8.88 -4.55
N PHE A 22 5.70 9.60 -4.11
CA PHE A 22 5.51 10.70 -3.17
C PHE A 22 4.71 11.86 -3.78
N ALA A 23 4.74 12.05 -5.10
CA ALA A 23 3.94 13.05 -5.80
C ALA A 23 2.44 12.71 -5.73
N TYR A 24 2.08 11.43 -5.89
CA TYR A 24 0.71 10.97 -5.62
C TYR A 24 0.32 11.26 -4.17
N PHE A 25 1.17 10.90 -3.22
CA PHE A 25 0.87 11.12 -1.81
C PHE A 25 0.72 12.62 -1.47
N GLN A 26 1.48 13.51 -2.10
CA GLN A 26 1.30 14.95 -1.97
C GLN A 26 -0.08 15.39 -2.48
N ARG A 27 -0.52 14.92 -3.66
CA ARG A 27 -1.88 15.20 -4.16
C ARG A 27 -2.94 14.69 -3.20
N PHE A 28 -2.74 13.50 -2.62
CA PHE A 28 -3.63 12.93 -1.61
C PHE A 28 -3.73 13.81 -0.37
N VAL A 29 -2.59 14.25 0.19
CA VAL A 29 -2.58 15.15 1.36
C VAL A 29 -3.25 16.49 1.04
N CYS A 30 -3.14 17.00 -0.19
CA CYS A 30 -3.81 18.24 -0.61
C CYS A 30 -5.34 18.14 -0.62
N ILE A 31 -5.90 16.96 -0.94
CA ILE A 31 -7.36 16.75 -0.93
C ILE A 31 -7.88 16.25 0.42
N SER A 32 -7.01 15.63 1.24
CA SER A 32 -7.42 14.95 2.47
C SER A 32 -8.17 15.88 3.41
N ARG A 33 -9.24 15.38 4.03
CA ARG A 33 -9.95 16.04 5.14
C ARG A 33 -9.30 15.78 6.49
N VAL A 34 -8.36 14.84 6.55
CA VAL A 34 -7.74 14.34 7.79
C VAL A 34 -6.29 14.77 7.92
N LEU A 35 -5.55 14.83 6.81
CA LEU A 35 -4.12 15.10 6.78
C LEU A 35 -3.80 16.49 6.26
N ARG A 36 -2.65 17.02 6.68
CA ARG A 36 -2.03 18.20 6.10
C ARG A 36 -0.52 18.16 6.28
N TRP A 37 0.21 18.90 5.46
CA TRP A 37 1.59 19.27 5.77
C TRP A 37 1.59 20.44 6.75
N GLU A 38 2.37 20.33 7.82
CA GLU A 38 2.60 21.40 8.79
C GLU A 38 4.10 21.72 8.89
N PRO A 39 4.47 22.98 9.18
CA PRO A 39 5.86 23.31 9.45
C PRO A 39 6.42 22.46 10.59
N ALA A 40 7.61 21.92 10.41
CA ALA A 40 8.38 21.33 11.49
C ALA A 40 8.78 22.47 12.44
N GLU A 41 8.29 22.46 13.68
CA GLU A 41 8.73 23.42 14.69
C GLU A 41 10.25 23.36 14.80
N ALA A 42 10.92 24.50 14.60
CA ALA A 42 12.36 24.60 14.79
C ALA A 42 12.67 24.12 16.22
N ALA A 43 13.54 23.12 16.35
CA ALA A 43 14.03 22.69 17.64
C ALA A 43 14.63 23.91 18.35
N VAL A 44 13.90 24.47 19.30
CA VAL A 44 14.40 25.57 20.13
C VAL A 44 15.57 24.98 20.90
N SER A 45 16.78 25.36 20.49
CA SER A 45 18.03 25.09 21.19
C SER A 45 17.89 25.61 22.62
N SER A 46 17.51 24.72 23.53
CA SER A 46 17.69 24.94 24.95
C SER A 46 19.15 24.64 25.24
N ASN A 47 19.96 25.69 25.34
CA ASN A 47 21.31 25.60 25.86
C ASN A 47 21.30 24.81 27.18
N PRO A 48 22.22 23.85 27.39
CA PRO A 48 22.30 23.16 28.67
C PRO A 48 22.75 24.17 29.75
N PRO A 49 22.13 24.19 30.94
CA PRO A 49 22.63 25.01 32.03
C PRO A 49 23.98 24.47 32.50
N ARG A 50 24.96 25.36 32.67
CA ARG A 50 26.29 25.07 33.23
C ARG A 50 26.16 24.39 34.61
N PRO A 51 27.05 23.44 34.95
CA PRO A 51 26.97 22.74 36.24
C PRO A 51 27.52 23.62 37.36
N PHE A 52 26.70 23.87 38.37
CA PHE A 52 27.22 24.27 39.69
C PHE A 52 27.68 23.03 40.44
N ALA A 53 28.91 23.09 40.93
CA ALA A 53 29.60 22.05 41.66
C ALA A 53 29.05 21.87 43.09
N GLY A 54 29.01 20.63 43.54
CA GLY A 54 29.25 20.26 44.93
C GLY A 54 28.03 19.75 45.72
N GLY A 55 28.06 18.46 46.09
CA GLY A 55 27.23 17.94 47.20
C GLY A 55 26.73 16.50 47.05
N SER A 56 27.61 15.53 47.25
CA SER A 56 27.42 14.10 47.57
C SER A 56 26.03 13.60 48.03
N ASN A 57 25.47 12.57 47.36
CA ASN A 57 25.42 11.16 47.79
C ASN A 57 24.22 10.38 47.19
N GLY A 58 24.51 9.20 46.61
CA GLY A 58 23.76 7.96 46.92
C GLY A 58 22.47 7.61 46.16
N SER A 59 22.62 7.14 44.92
CA SER A 59 22.07 5.89 44.34
C SER A 59 20.57 5.50 44.45
N ARG A 60 19.99 5.29 43.25
CA ARG A 60 18.98 4.31 42.77
C ARG A 60 17.50 4.71 42.56
N VAL A 61 17.19 4.75 41.26
CA VAL A 61 16.11 4.07 40.51
C VAL A 61 14.65 4.37 40.89
N ALA A 62 13.94 5.07 39.99
CA ALA A 62 12.77 4.59 39.24
C ALA A 62 11.91 5.75 38.71
N ASN A 63 11.43 5.58 37.47
CA ASN A 63 10.12 5.96 36.95
C ASN A 63 9.46 7.29 37.34
N GLY A 64 9.06 8.04 36.32
CA GLY A 64 7.86 8.86 36.44
C GLY A 64 7.79 10.06 35.51
N ARG A 65 6.92 9.91 34.50
CA ARG A 65 5.80 10.84 34.20
C ARG A 65 6.08 12.32 34.40
N TRP A 66 6.08 13.10 33.31
CA TRP A 66 5.68 14.52 33.39
C TRP A 66 4.95 14.99 32.13
N ALA A 67 3.68 15.34 32.34
CA ALA A 67 2.97 16.46 31.73
C ALA A 67 2.51 17.35 32.91
N PRO A 68 1.90 18.54 32.72
CA PRO A 68 1.85 19.45 31.57
C PRO A 68 2.31 20.89 31.99
N LEU A 69 2.29 21.89 31.10
CA LEU A 69 2.02 23.33 31.37
C LEU A 69 2.08 24.06 30.01
N SER A 70 0.94 24.53 29.49
CA SER A 70 0.31 25.85 29.68
C SER A 70 0.60 26.81 28.52
N SER A 71 -0.51 27.18 27.89
CA SER A 71 -0.73 28.08 26.76
C SER A 71 -0.09 29.47 26.83
N ALA A 72 0.34 29.96 25.67
CA ALA A 72 0.27 31.39 25.32
C ALA A 72 -0.08 31.54 23.83
N VAL A 73 -1.06 32.40 23.58
CA VAL A 73 -1.71 32.74 22.29
C VAL A 73 -0.89 33.78 21.55
N LEU A 74 -0.72 33.67 20.22
CA LEU A 74 -0.45 34.81 19.32
C LEU A 74 -0.92 34.57 17.87
N SER A 75 -1.21 35.68 17.19
CA SER A 75 -2.15 35.87 16.06
C SER A 75 -1.62 35.58 14.65
N ALA A 76 -2.54 35.26 13.73
CA ALA A 76 -2.30 34.97 12.31
C ALA A 76 -2.21 36.22 11.42
N PRO A 77 -1.46 36.18 10.29
CA PRO A 77 -1.66 37.08 9.17
C PRO A 77 -2.40 36.42 7.99
N SER A 78 -3.35 37.17 7.47
CA SER A 78 -4.11 36.95 6.24
C SER A 78 -3.30 37.34 4.99
N GLY A 79 -3.34 36.52 3.95
CA GLY A 79 -2.81 36.86 2.63
C GLY A 79 -3.54 36.08 1.54
N ALA A 80 -4.30 36.80 0.70
CA ALA A 80 -5.10 36.26 -0.39
C ALA A 80 -4.24 35.92 -1.63
N PHE A 81 -4.67 34.90 -2.36
CA PHE A 81 -4.12 34.49 -3.66
C PHE A 81 -4.53 35.47 -4.78
N PRO A 82 -3.63 35.81 -5.73
CA PRO A 82 -4.02 36.49 -6.95
C PRO A 82 -4.48 35.50 -8.03
N ALA A 83 -5.63 35.81 -8.63
CA ALA A 83 -6.13 35.19 -9.85
C ALA A 83 -5.30 35.65 -11.06
N SER A 84 -5.16 34.78 -12.06
CA SER A 84 -4.50 35.09 -13.33
C SER A 84 -5.52 34.91 -14.46
N ASP A 85 -5.83 36.04 -15.10
CA ASP A 85 -6.82 36.22 -16.16
C ASP A 85 -6.48 35.50 -17.47
N ALA A 86 -7.55 35.02 -18.10
CA ALA A 86 -7.56 34.52 -19.47
C ALA A 86 -7.86 35.67 -20.46
N ALA A 87 -6.97 35.88 -21.43
CA ALA A 87 -7.28 36.22 -22.82
C ALA A 87 -6.02 36.75 -23.53
N ALA A 88 -5.58 36.10 -24.62
CA ALA A 88 -5.35 36.75 -25.91
C ALA A 88 -4.83 35.78 -26.98
N SER A 89 -5.51 35.85 -28.12
CA SER A 89 -4.97 35.71 -29.48
C SER A 89 -5.11 34.36 -30.20
N THR A 90 -6.00 34.43 -31.19
CA THR A 90 -6.39 33.45 -32.18
C THR A 90 -5.63 33.69 -33.50
N GLN A 91 -5.50 32.61 -34.29
CA GLN A 91 -5.23 32.51 -35.75
C GLN A 91 -3.78 32.28 -36.21
N ALA A 92 -3.48 31.10 -36.77
CA ALA A 92 -3.59 30.83 -38.21
C ALA A 92 -3.30 29.33 -38.53
N LEU A 93 -3.94 28.84 -39.60
CA LEU A 93 -3.90 27.47 -40.14
C LEU A 93 -2.55 27.11 -40.78
N GLY A 94 -2.11 25.85 -40.62
CA GLY A 94 -1.03 25.25 -41.42
C GLY A 94 -0.85 23.76 -41.15
N THR A 95 -1.20 22.92 -42.13
CA THR A 95 -1.05 21.47 -42.15
C THR A 95 0.42 21.04 -42.17
N THR A 96 0.90 20.29 -41.17
CA THR A 96 2.07 19.40 -41.33
C THR A 96 2.08 18.28 -40.28
N THR A 97 2.22 17.05 -40.76
CA THR A 97 2.38 15.81 -40.00
C THR A 97 3.71 15.80 -39.24
N THR A 98 3.71 15.59 -37.92
CA THR A 98 4.93 15.35 -37.10
C THR A 98 4.61 14.46 -35.88
N PRO A 99 5.63 13.74 -35.34
CA PRO A 99 5.46 12.51 -34.57
C PRO A 99 5.02 12.77 -33.12
N ALA A 100 4.47 11.73 -32.48
CA ALA A 100 3.96 11.74 -31.12
C ALA A 100 4.95 12.36 -30.11
N VAL A 101 4.67 13.60 -29.72
CA VAL A 101 5.31 14.29 -28.60
C VAL A 101 4.66 13.78 -27.32
N THR A 102 5.45 13.05 -26.53
CA THR A 102 5.17 12.70 -25.15
C THR A 102 5.52 13.90 -24.27
N ASP A 103 4.70 14.95 -24.32
CA ASP A 103 4.82 16.05 -23.35
C ASP A 103 4.08 15.64 -22.07
N ALA A 104 4.85 15.09 -21.14
CA ALA A 104 4.46 14.89 -19.77
C ALA A 104 4.28 16.27 -19.11
N TYR A 105 3.03 16.72 -18.98
CA TYR A 105 2.67 17.79 -18.08
C TYR A 105 2.77 17.24 -16.64
N GLU A 106 3.98 17.19 -16.07
CA GLU A 106 4.15 16.96 -14.64
C GLU A 106 3.89 18.30 -13.91
N PRO A 107 2.81 18.42 -13.11
CA PRO A 107 2.55 19.64 -12.36
C PRO A 107 3.65 19.87 -11.31
N GLU A 108 3.80 21.11 -10.87
CA GLU A 108 4.82 21.67 -9.95
C GLU A 108 4.93 20.97 -8.57
N TYR A 109 4.13 19.92 -8.33
CA TYR A 109 4.14 19.08 -7.13
C TYR A 109 5.30 18.08 -7.06
N CYS A 110 6.09 17.89 -8.12
CA CYS A 110 7.16 16.88 -8.19
C CYS A 110 8.42 17.19 -7.35
N ARG A 111 8.39 18.15 -6.42
CA ARG A 111 9.52 18.40 -5.53
C ARG A 111 9.34 17.63 -4.22
N LEU A 112 10.36 16.85 -3.85
CA LEU A 112 10.48 16.24 -2.53
C LEU A 112 10.19 17.29 -1.45
N VAL A 113 9.28 16.97 -0.54
CA VAL A 113 9.02 17.79 0.64
C VAL A 113 10.27 17.75 1.51
N ASP A 114 10.82 18.91 1.82
CA ASP A 114 11.91 19.03 2.78
C ASP A 114 11.39 18.65 4.18
N LEU A 115 11.61 17.39 4.57
CA LEU A 115 11.19 16.86 5.86
C LEU A 115 11.91 17.52 7.05
N SER A 116 12.95 18.33 6.82
CA SER A 116 13.53 19.18 7.87
C SER A 116 12.67 20.41 8.16
N ARG A 117 11.83 20.83 7.21
CA ARG A 117 10.95 22.01 7.30
C ARG A 117 9.48 21.66 7.44
N TYR A 118 9.06 20.48 7.00
CA TYR A 118 7.66 20.08 7.00
C TYR A 118 7.49 18.65 7.52
N ARG A 119 6.34 18.39 8.13
CA ARG A 119 5.94 17.05 8.60
C ARG A 119 4.45 16.84 8.40
N LEU A 120 4.01 15.58 8.42
CA LEU A 120 2.59 15.25 8.37
C LEU A 120 1.89 15.61 9.69
N GLY A 121 0.70 16.19 9.62
CA GLY A 121 -0.13 16.51 10.77
C GLY A 121 -1.58 16.12 10.53
N PHE A 122 -2.32 15.90 11.62
CA PHE A 122 -3.76 15.80 11.56
C PHE A 122 -4.39 17.19 11.47
N GLN A 123 -5.53 17.30 10.78
CA GLN A 123 -6.34 18.51 10.76
C GLN A 123 -7.17 18.67 12.06
N ASP A 124 -7.43 17.57 12.77
CA ASP A 124 -8.15 17.55 14.04
C ASP A 124 -7.53 16.59 15.08
N ALA A 125 -8.11 16.54 16.27
CA ALA A 125 -7.58 15.79 17.41
C ALA A 125 -8.09 14.35 17.51
N THR A 126 -9.16 13.99 16.78
CA THR A 126 -9.84 12.69 16.92
C THR A 126 -9.61 11.77 15.74
N SER A 127 -9.17 12.29 14.59
CA SER A 127 -9.01 11.52 13.36
C SER A 127 -7.90 10.47 13.44
N HIS A 128 -8.12 9.42 12.67
CA HIS A 128 -7.21 8.31 12.41
C HIS A 128 -6.78 8.33 10.94
N PHE A 129 -5.57 7.83 10.69
CA PHE A 129 -5.04 7.62 9.35
C PHE A 129 -4.57 6.17 9.23
N VAL A 130 -5.03 5.50 8.18
CA VAL A 130 -4.63 4.13 7.83
C VAL A 130 -3.91 4.19 6.49
N PHE A 131 -2.64 3.82 6.47
CA PHE A 131 -1.91 3.57 5.25
C PHE A 131 -1.94 2.08 4.94
N GLY A 132 -2.48 1.70 3.78
CA GLY A 132 -2.85 0.33 3.42
C GLY A 132 -1.70 -0.59 3.02
N GLY A 133 -0.45 -0.15 3.11
CA GLY A 133 0.73 -0.96 2.79
C GLY A 133 1.23 -0.73 1.37
N ASP A 134 2.30 -1.45 1.03
CA ASP A 134 3.10 -1.26 -0.19
C ASP A 134 3.59 0.19 -0.30
N ALA A 135 4.49 0.56 0.62
CA ALA A 135 5.04 1.90 0.73
C ALA A 135 6.24 2.16 -0.19
N PHE A 136 6.85 1.14 -0.79
CA PHE A 136 8.18 1.21 -1.41
C PHE A 136 8.22 0.63 -2.83
N ASP A 137 9.30 0.94 -3.57
CA ASP A 137 9.71 0.51 -4.92
C ASP A 137 9.60 1.53 -6.08
N HIS A 138 9.08 2.73 -5.85
CA HIS A 138 8.86 3.79 -6.86
C HIS A 138 9.65 5.09 -6.63
N GLY A 139 10.65 5.11 -5.75
CA GLY A 139 11.78 6.06 -5.88
C GLY A 139 11.72 7.32 -5.04
N SER A 140 10.75 7.47 -4.16
CA SER A 140 10.85 8.37 -3.01
C SER A 140 10.66 7.59 -1.70
N ASP A 141 11.01 6.31 -1.72
CA ASP A 141 10.86 5.33 -0.66
C ASP A 141 11.40 5.80 0.70
N ILE A 142 12.62 6.35 0.71
CA ILE A 142 13.29 6.79 1.94
C ILE A 142 12.56 7.99 2.52
N THR A 143 12.26 8.97 1.68
CA THR A 143 11.56 10.19 2.10
C THR A 143 10.15 9.87 2.57
N PHE A 144 9.39 9.12 1.77
CA PHE A 144 8.03 8.72 2.07
C PHE A 144 7.94 7.88 3.35
N GLY A 145 8.77 6.84 3.48
CA GLY A 145 8.81 6.00 4.67
C GLY A 145 9.20 6.78 5.92
N LYS A 146 10.13 7.74 5.84
CA LYS A 146 10.47 8.64 6.96
C LYS A 146 9.28 9.50 7.39
N ALA A 147 8.52 10.04 6.44
CA ALA A 147 7.32 10.84 6.74
C ALA A 147 6.25 10.01 7.47
N LEU A 148 5.98 8.79 7.00
CA LEU A 148 5.02 7.87 7.64
C LEU A 148 5.47 7.44 9.04
N LEU A 149 6.75 7.10 9.21
CA LEU A 149 7.31 6.68 10.50
C LEU A 149 7.34 7.80 11.53
N ASP A 150 7.68 9.02 11.12
CA ASP A 150 7.59 10.18 12.00
C ASP A 150 6.14 10.41 12.47
N PHE A 151 5.18 10.31 11.56
CA PHE A 151 3.76 10.47 11.88
C PHE A 151 3.27 9.37 12.83
N LYS A 152 3.65 8.11 12.59
CA LYS A 152 3.38 6.97 13.48
C LYS A 152 3.99 7.17 14.88
N ARG A 153 5.22 7.69 14.97
CA ARG A 153 5.90 7.93 16.26
C ARG A 153 5.18 8.99 17.09
N ARG A 154 4.71 10.06 16.46
CA ARG A 154 3.98 11.14 17.15
C ARG A 154 2.54 10.76 17.52
N PHE A 155 1.90 9.88 16.73
CA PHE A 155 0.51 9.48 16.93
C PHE A 155 0.31 7.96 16.88
N PRO A 156 0.90 7.20 17.82
CA PRO A 156 0.99 5.75 17.74
C PRO A 156 -0.36 5.01 17.74
N SER A 157 -1.40 5.60 18.35
CA SER A 157 -2.76 5.03 18.39
C SER A 157 -3.67 5.49 17.24
N ARG A 158 -3.28 6.53 16.50
CA ARG A 158 -4.12 7.15 15.45
C ARG A 158 -3.57 6.93 14.04
N VAL A 159 -2.29 6.60 13.90
CA VAL A 159 -1.66 6.24 12.62
C VAL A 159 -1.46 4.73 12.59
N HIS A 160 -2.01 4.09 11.57
CA HIS A 160 -1.97 2.63 11.37
C HIS A 160 -1.27 2.35 10.06
N LEU A 161 -0.15 1.63 10.11
CA LEU A 161 0.65 1.28 8.93
C LEU A 161 0.42 -0.19 8.67
N LEU A 162 -0.23 -0.52 7.56
CA LEU A 162 -0.36 -1.91 7.14
C LEU A 162 0.90 -2.36 6.40
N LEU A 163 1.14 -3.66 6.43
CA LEU A 163 2.22 -4.32 5.71
C LEU A 163 1.67 -4.97 4.44
N GLY A 164 2.18 -4.50 3.30
CA GLY A 164 1.97 -5.14 2.02
C GLY A 164 3.10 -6.08 1.61
N ASN A 165 2.95 -6.71 0.46
CA ASN A 165 3.96 -7.65 -0.05
C ASN A 165 5.29 -6.98 -0.38
N ARG A 166 5.29 -5.73 -0.86
CA ARG A 166 6.52 -4.96 -1.15
C ARG A 166 7.30 -4.70 0.12
N ASP A 167 6.59 -4.35 1.19
CA ASP A 167 7.16 -3.98 2.48
C ASP A 167 7.85 -5.19 3.14
N VAL A 168 7.12 -6.30 3.28
CA VAL A 168 7.62 -7.50 3.95
C VAL A 168 8.77 -8.13 3.17
N ASN A 169 8.76 -8.08 1.82
CA ASN A 169 9.85 -8.62 1.02
C ASN A 169 11.21 -7.95 1.29
N LYS A 170 11.27 -6.73 1.85
CA LYS A 170 12.53 -6.09 2.23
C LYS A 170 13.29 -6.83 3.33
N MET A 171 12.63 -7.72 4.08
CA MET A 171 13.28 -8.61 5.08
C MET A 171 14.36 -9.51 4.46
N ALA A 172 14.33 -9.76 3.14
CA ALA A 172 15.36 -10.56 2.49
C ALA A 172 16.72 -9.83 2.41
N MET A 173 16.74 -8.49 2.45
CA MET A 173 17.93 -7.67 2.20
C MET A 173 18.97 -7.73 3.32
N TYR A 174 18.55 -7.61 4.58
CA TYR A 174 19.45 -7.64 5.73
C TYR A 174 19.00 -8.72 6.74
N PRO A 175 19.93 -9.46 7.36
CA PRO A 175 21.38 -9.48 7.11
C PRO A 175 21.78 -10.32 5.88
N ARG A 176 20.89 -11.16 5.34
CA ARG A 176 21.23 -12.24 4.39
C ARG A 176 21.91 -11.73 3.11
N MET A 177 21.25 -10.89 2.31
CA MET A 177 21.88 -10.35 1.09
C MET A 177 23.06 -9.42 1.40
N ALA A 178 22.95 -8.60 2.44
CA ALA A 178 23.95 -7.58 2.74
C ALA A 178 25.28 -8.14 3.27
N CYS A 179 25.24 -9.27 4.00
CA CYS A 179 26.39 -9.74 4.78
C CYS A 179 26.85 -11.16 4.45
N GLU A 180 26.00 -12.00 3.84
CA GLU A 180 26.26 -13.44 3.77
C GLU A 180 26.50 -13.95 2.35
N VAL A 181 25.88 -13.36 1.33
CA VAL A 181 25.94 -13.90 -0.04
C VAL A 181 27.29 -13.73 -0.75
N GLU A 182 28.13 -12.81 -0.27
CA GLU A 182 29.39 -12.44 -0.92
C GLU A 182 30.33 -13.64 -1.07
N GLY A 183 30.78 -13.90 -2.31
CA GLY A 183 31.67 -15.01 -2.63
C GLY A 183 31.03 -16.41 -2.63
N MET A 184 29.74 -16.54 -2.34
CA MET A 184 29.02 -17.82 -2.43
C MET A 184 28.88 -18.28 -3.89
N ALA A 185 28.63 -19.58 -4.08
CA ALA A 185 28.14 -20.07 -5.36
C ALA A 185 26.69 -19.55 -5.59
N PRO A 186 26.27 -19.25 -6.83
CA PRO A 186 24.97 -18.60 -7.08
C PRO A 186 23.76 -19.32 -6.48
N ASP A 187 23.69 -20.66 -6.57
CA ASP A 187 22.57 -21.43 -6.01
C ASP A 187 22.62 -21.45 -4.48
N ALA A 188 23.83 -21.54 -3.89
CA ALA A 188 23.99 -21.50 -2.45
C ALA A 188 23.58 -20.13 -1.87
N ALA A 189 23.88 -19.04 -2.59
CA ALA A 189 23.42 -17.71 -2.23
C ALA A 189 21.89 -17.62 -2.28
N GLU A 190 21.26 -18.08 -3.37
CA GLU A 190 19.80 -18.11 -3.51
C GLU A 190 19.14 -18.91 -2.37
N ASP A 191 19.63 -20.13 -2.09
CA ASP A 191 19.07 -21.02 -1.07
C ASP A 191 19.30 -20.47 0.35
N SER A 192 20.39 -19.75 0.59
CA SER A 192 20.68 -19.11 1.89
C SER A 192 19.74 -17.95 2.21
N VAL A 193 19.30 -17.21 1.18
CA VAL A 193 18.40 -16.06 1.31
C VAL A 193 16.94 -16.51 1.29
N PHE A 194 16.60 -17.54 0.53
CA PHE A 194 15.23 -18.04 0.38
C PHE A 194 15.15 -19.48 0.88
N THR A 195 15.10 -19.63 2.20
CA THR A 195 15.37 -20.89 2.91
C THR A 195 14.27 -21.93 2.79
N LEU A 196 13.06 -21.57 2.37
CA LEU A 196 11.97 -22.52 2.19
C LEU A 196 12.09 -23.22 0.84
N THR A 197 11.96 -24.54 0.88
CA THR A 197 12.03 -25.37 -0.32
C THR A 197 10.91 -24.97 -1.30
N PRO A 198 11.24 -24.68 -2.58
CA PRO A 198 10.26 -24.30 -3.59
C PRO A 198 9.26 -25.43 -3.89
N PRO A 199 8.03 -25.09 -4.33
CA PRO A 199 7.06 -26.10 -4.75
C PRO A 199 7.57 -26.88 -5.97
N SER A 200 7.08 -28.11 -6.15
CA SER A 200 7.47 -28.96 -7.28
C SER A 200 7.20 -28.29 -8.63
N MET A 201 7.99 -28.61 -9.68
CA MET A 201 7.77 -28.04 -11.02
C MET A 201 6.33 -28.24 -11.55
N LYS A 202 5.67 -29.34 -11.16
CA LYS A 202 4.26 -29.60 -11.54
C LYS A 202 3.33 -28.56 -10.90
N THR A 203 3.55 -28.26 -9.62
CA THR A 203 2.81 -27.24 -8.87
C THR A 203 3.07 -25.84 -9.42
N VAL A 204 4.32 -25.53 -9.80
CA VAL A 204 4.72 -24.24 -10.40
C VAL A 204 3.98 -23.97 -11.72
N ARG A 205 3.91 -24.98 -12.61
CA ARG A 205 3.19 -24.86 -13.89
C ARG A 205 1.68 -24.71 -13.72
N ALA A 206 1.09 -25.43 -12.75
CA ALA A 206 -0.33 -25.32 -12.44
C ALA A 206 -0.72 -23.93 -11.89
N ALA A 207 0.16 -23.31 -11.10
CA ALA A 207 -0.08 -21.99 -10.52
C ALA A 207 0.25 -20.81 -11.45
N SER A 208 0.55 -21.05 -12.74
CA SER A 208 0.94 -20.02 -13.72
C SER A 208 2.03 -19.07 -13.20
N LEU A 209 2.96 -19.60 -12.40
CA LEU A 209 4.09 -18.82 -11.90
C LEU A 209 4.99 -18.51 -13.10
N THR A 210 5.24 -17.23 -13.38
CA THR A 210 6.36 -16.85 -14.24
C THR A 210 7.62 -17.45 -13.63
N GLU A 211 8.33 -18.29 -14.37
CA GLU A 211 9.62 -18.84 -13.95
C GLU A 211 10.49 -17.68 -13.44
N ALA A 212 10.76 -17.67 -12.14
CA ALA A 212 11.73 -16.74 -11.58
C ALA A 212 13.09 -17.23 -12.07
N LEU A 213 13.67 -16.54 -13.06
CA LEU A 213 15.02 -16.75 -13.55
C LEU A 213 15.95 -17.03 -12.35
N ARG A 214 16.65 -18.17 -12.34
CA ARG A 214 17.57 -18.51 -11.25
C ARG A 214 18.74 -17.51 -11.24
N TYR A 215 19.30 -17.25 -10.07
CA TYR A 215 20.38 -16.26 -9.97
C TYR A 215 21.61 -16.64 -10.82
N ARG A 216 21.93 -17.93 -10.88
CA ARG A 216 22.99 -18.46 -11.75
C ARG A 216 22.78 -18.08 -13.22
N ASP A 217 21.56 -18.27 -13.72
CA ASP A 217 21.21 -18.03 -15.12
C ASP A 217 21.25 -16.53 -15.43
N PHE A 218 20.80 -15.70 -14.49
CA PHE A 218 20.93 -14.25 -14.57
C PHE A 218 22.39 -13.79 -14.74
N LEU A 219 23.33 -14.33 -13.94
CA LEU A 219 24.75 -14.00 -14.08
C LEU A 219 25.35 -14.45 -15.41
N LEU A 220 24.93 -15.62 -15.91
CA LEU A 220 25.34 -16.13 -17.22
C LEU A 220 24.86 -15.20 -18.35
N GLU A 221 23.60 -14.76 -18.29
CA GLU A 221 23.06 -13.80 -19.26
C GLU A 221 23.79 -12.45 -19.21
N GLN A 222 24.09 -11.92 -18.02
CA GLN A 222 24.85 -10.68 -17.88
C GLN A 222 26.25 -10.79 -18.49
N ARG A 223 26.95 -11.91 -18.22
CA ARG A 223 28.28 -12.18 -18.80
C ARG A 223 28.22 -12.21 -20.33
N GLN A 224 27.25 -12.94 -20.90
CA GLN A 224 27.06 -13.02 -22.35
C GLN A 224 26.80 -11.64 -22.97
N ARG A 225 25.98 -10.80 -22.32
CA ARG A 225 25.72 -9.42 -22.78
C ARG A 225 26.98 -8.56 -22.73
N GLN A 226 27.79 -8.66 -21.68
CA GLN A 226 29.05 -7.92 -21.56
C GLN A 226 30.07 -8.38 -22.61
N GLU A 227 30.16 -9.68 -22.89
CA GLU A 227 31.01 -10.24 -23.93
C GLU A 227 30.58 -9.76 -25.33
N ALA A 228 29.28 -9.77 -25.62
CA ALA A 228 28.73 -9.25 -26.87
C ALA A 228 29.01 -7.75 -27.05
N GLN A 229 28.80 -6.94 -26.01
CA GLN A 229 29.11 -5.49 -26.04
C GLN A 229 30.60 -5.20 -26.26
N ARG A 230 31.49 -6.03 -25.70
CA ARG A 230 32.94 -5.92 -25.94
C ARG A 230 33.32 -6.28 -27.38
N GLN A 231 32.63 -7.25 -27.99
CA GLN A 231 32.85 -7.65 -29.38
C GLN A 231 32.32 -6.59 -30.37
N ASP A 232 31.17 -5.99 -30.09
CA ASP A 232 30.60 -4.90 -30.91
C ASP A 232 31.39 -3.58 -30.77
N GLY A 233 31.93 -3.29 -29.58
CA GLY A 233 32.80 -2.12 -29.34
C GLY A 233 34.21 -2.24 -29.93
N ALA A 234 34.68 -3.45 -30.26
CA ALA A 234 36.00 -3.69 -30.86
C ALA A 234 36.01 -3.60 -32.40
N GLY A 235 34.85 -3.41 -33.04
CA GLY A 235 34.70 -3.37 -34.50
C GLY A 235 35.33 -2.18 -35.24
N HIS A 236 36.08 -1.29 -34.58
CA HIS A 236 36.76 -0.13 -35.19
C HIS A 236 38.26 -0.03 -34.92
N ALA A 237 38.90 -1.03 -34.30
CA ALA A 237 40.36 -1.10 -34.23
C ALA A 237 40.91 -2.06 -35.29
N ALA A 238 41.65 -1.51 -36.24
CA ALA A 238 42.25 -2.22 -37.36
C ALA A 238 43.06 -3.46 -36.95
N SER A 239 42.96 -4.48 -37.79
CA SER A 239 43.65 -5.76 -37.72
C SER A 239 45.18 -5.61 -37.61
N SER A 240 45.76 -6.33 -36.64
CA SER A 240 47.16 -6.74 -36.68
C SER A 240 47.25 -8.25 -36.46
N PRO A 241 47.75 -9.03 -37.43
CA PRO A 241 47.93 -10.46 -37.27
C PRO A 241 49.35 -10.71 -36.77
N TYR A 242 49.54 -11.18 -35.53
CA TYR A 242 50.62 -12.09 -35.11
C TYR A 242 50.65 -12.15 -33.57
N GLY A 243 50.51 -13.36 -33.02
CA GLY A 243 50.78 -13.63 -31.61
C GLY A 243 49.78 -14.61 -31.02
N GLY A 244 50.07 -15.92 -31.14
CA GLY A 244 49.34 -16.95 -30.44
C GLY A 244 49.45 -16.76 -28.94
N ALA A 245 48.31 -16.48 -28.29
CA ALA A 245 48.15 -16.59 -26.86
C ALA A 245 47.20 -17.75 -26.60
N SER A 246 47.70 -18.70 -25.82
CA SER A 246 47.03 -19.91 -25.41
C SER A 246 45.64 -19.64 -24.84
N CYS A 247 44.68 -20.46 -25.26
CA CYS A 247 43.39 -20.61 -24.62
C CYS A 247 43.61 -21.13 -23.19
N GLY A 248 43.80 -20.22 -22.24
CA GLY A 248 43.73 -20.51 -20.82
C GLY A 248 42.27 -20.65 -20.43
N SER A 249 41.74 -21.87 -20.45
CA SER A 249 40.48 -22.22 -19.80
C SER A 249 40.68 -22.15 -18.29
N SER A 250 40.79 -20.95 -17.75
CA SER A 250 40.58 -20.72 -16.33
C SER A 250 39.09 -20.89 -16.10
N GLY A 251 38.68 -22.00 -15.49
CA GLY A 251 37.30 -22.25 -15.09
C GLY A 251 36.85 -21.19 -14.10
N ASP A 252 36.43 -20.04 -14.61
CA ASP A 252 36.06 -18.88 -13.81
C ASP A 252 34.70 -19.18 -13.17
N THR A 253 34.79 -19.76 -11.98
CA THR A 253 33.65 -20.21 -11.19
C THR A 253 32.82 -18.98 -10.85
N LEU A 254 31.56 -18.95 -11.30
CA LEU A 254 30.64 -17.86 -10.98
C LEU A 254 30.58 -17.65 -9.46
N ARG A 255 30.80 -16.42 -9.02
CA ARG A 255 30.71 -15.99 -7.63
C ARG A 255 29.66 -14.92 -7.50
N THR A 256 28.94 -14.95 -6.38
CA THR A 256 27.94 -13.96 -6.03
C THR A 256 28.61 -12.70 -5.46
N ASP A 257 28.24 -11.53 -5.96
CA ASP A 257 28.42 -10.25 -5.27
C ASP A 257 27.06 -9.71 -4.79
N ALA A 258 27.06 -8.93 -3.71
CA ALA A 258 25.83 -8.41 -3.11
C ALA A 258 25.03 -7.47 -4.02
N VAL A 259 25.69 -6.74 -4.93
CA VAL A 259 25.05 -5.75 -5.81
C VAL A 259 24.24 -6.45 -6.90
N SER A 260 24.87 -7.37 -7.64
CA SER A 260 24.22 -8.18 -8.67
C SER A 260 23.11 -9.06 -8.08
N PHE A 261 23.33 -9.60 -6.88
CA PHE A 261 22.30 -10.38 -6.18
C PHE A 261 21.08 -9.52 -5.82
N LEU A 262 21.29 -8.30 -5.31
CA LEU A 262 20.21 -7.37 -5.01
C LEU A 262 19.44 -6.97 -6.29
N GLN A 263 20.14 -6.65 -7.38
CA GLN A 263 19.52 -6.32 -8.67
C GLN A 263 18.63 -7.46 -9.18
N TRP A 264 19.14 -8.69 -9.16
CA TRP A 264 18.37 -9.87 -9.51
C TRP A 264 17.18 -10.09 -8.56
N ALA A 265 17.40 -10.00 -7.24
CA ALA A 265 16.35 -10.24 -6.27
C ALA A 265 15.21 -9.22 -6.42
N LEU A 266 15.52 -7.94 -6.58
CA LEU A 266 14.53 -6.89 -6.85
C LEU A 266 13.67 -7.23 -8.07
N GLN A 267 14.29 -7.68 -9.16
CA GLN A 267 13.58 -7.99 -10.40
C GLN A 267 12.74 -9.27 -10.34
N TYR A 268 13.25 -10.34 -9.73
CA TYR A 268 12.66 -11.68 -9.87
C TYR A 268 12.03 -12.24 -8.59
N LYS A 269 12.36 -11.71 -7.41
CA LYS A 269 11.94 -12.27 -6.11
C LYS A 269 11.20 -11.27 -5.21
N LEU A 270 11.49 -9.98 -5.31
CA LEU A 270 10.89 -8.92 -4.49
C LEU A 270 9.89 -8.06 -5.29
N GLY A 271 9.86 -8.25 -6.61
CA GLY A 271 8.86 -7.72 -7.54
C GLY A 271 9.02 -6.25 -7.92
N GLY A 272 10.12 -5.58 -7.55
CA GLY A 272 10.41 -4.19 -7.89
C GLY A 272 11.48 -4.08 -8.98
N PRO A 273 11.19 -4.43 -10.25
CA PRO A 273 12.20 -4.50 -11.30
C PRO A 273 12.91 -3.16 -11.59
N ASN A 274 12.23 -2.03 -11.33
CA ASN A 274 12.78 -0.70 -11.53
C ASN A 274 13.27 -0.04 -10.23
N ALA A 275 13.09 -0.69 -9.08
CA ALA A 275 13.38 -0.10 -7.77
C ALA A 275 14.84 0.35 -7.62
N PHE A 276 15.79 -0.39 -8.20
CA PHE A 276 17.21 -0.02 -8.17
C PHE A 276 17.47 1.30 -8.92
N ALA A 277 16.87 1.47 -10.10
CA ALA A 277 16.98 2.71 -10.88
C ALA A 277 16.27 3.88 -10.19
N HIS A 278 15.08 3.62 -9.64
CA HIS A 278 14.32 4.59 -8.87
C HIS A 278 15.09 5.09 -7.63
N ARG A 279 15.72 4.18 -6.86
CA ARG A 279 16.57 4.56 -5.72
C ARG A 279 17.78 5.38 -6.15
N ARG A 280 18.40 5.07 -7.30
CA ARG A 280 19.49 5.90 -7.84
C ARG A 280 19.04 7.33 -8.06
N GLN A 281 17.86 7.51 -8.65
CA GLN A 281 17.29 8.83 -8.86
C GLN A 281 16.98 9.54 -7.53
N GLU A 282 16.37 8.84 -6.57
CA GLU A 282 16.09 9.36 -5.22
C GLU A 282 17.35 9.93 -4.55
N LEU A 283 18.46 9.18 -4.58
CA LEU A 283 19.72 9.59 -3.95
C LEU A 283 20.30 10.84 -4.60
N ARG A 284 20.18 10.98 -5.93
CA ARG A 284 20.61 12.18 -6.65
C ARG A 284 19.78 13.40 -6.26
N GLU A 285 18.46 13.25 -6.15
CA GLU A 285 17.55 14.34 -5.73
C GLU A 285 17.79 14.76 -4.28
N MET A 286 17.97 13.80 -3.37
CA MET A 286 18.33 14.09 -1.99
C MET A 286 19.67 14.83 -1.87
N ALA A 287 20.67 14.43 -2.67
CA ALA A 287 21.97 15.12 -2.71
C ALA A 287 21.85 16.55 -3.23
N ALA A 288 21.02 16.79 -4.26
CA ALA A 288 20.76 18.13 -4.78
C ALA A 288 20.08 19.04 -3.74
N MET A 289 19.04 18.54 -3.05
CA MET A 289 18.35 19.27 -1.97
C MET A 289 19.29 19.65 -0.82
N MET A 290 20.22 18.75 -0.44
CA MET A 290 21.22 19.05 0.59
C MET A 290 22.21 20.15 0.15
N ALA A 291 22.58 20.19 -1.13
CA ALA A 291 23.46 21.21 -1.68
C ALA A 291 22.81 22.60 -1.72
N GLU A 292 21.50 22.67 -2.03
CA GLU A 292 20.75 23.94 -2.05
C GLU A 292 20.43 24.49 -0.65
N GLY A 293 20.28 23.62 0.35
CA GLY A 293 19.99 24.00 1.74
C GLY A 293 21.21 24.52 2.53
N CYS A 294 22.43 24.15 2.13
CA CYS A 294 23.66 24.69 2.69
C CYS A 294 24.13 25.88 1.87
N GLY A 295 23.87 27.11 2.33
CA GLY A 295 24.56 28.28 1.83
C GLY A 295 26.08 28.11 1.99
N ALA A 296 26.75 27.74 0.90
CA ALA A 296 28.20 27.72 0.71
C ALA A 296 29.04 27.49 1.98
N VAL A 297 28.91 26.32 2.62
CA VAL A 297 29.98 25.71 3.41
C VAL A 297 29.95 24.22 3.12
N ALA A 298 31.01 23.71 2.49
CA ALA A 298 31.18 22.30 2.18
C ALA A 298 31.18 21.47 3.48
N ALA A 299 30.01 20.99 3.90
CA ALA A 299 29.87 19.93 4.87
C ALA A 299 29.94 18.60 4.11
N ALA A 300 30.98 17.83 4.40
CA ALA A 300 31.32 16.58 3.74
C ALA A 300 30.20 15.51 3.86
N PRO A 301 30.14 14.54 2.93
CA PRO A 301 29.20 13.43 2.98
C PRO A 301 29.40 12.57 4.25
N PRO A 302 28.40 11.75 4.65
CA PRO A 302 28.54 10.84 5.79
C PRO A 302 29.79 9.95 5.65
N ALA A 303 30.41 9.66 6.79
CA ALA A 303 31.81 9.23 7.00
C ALA A 303 32.31 7.96 6.27
N ALA A 304 31.56 7.39 5.33
CA ALA A 304 32.08 6.39 4.39
C ALA A 304 32.56 7.00 3.05
N GLY A 305 32.11 8.21 2.69
CA GLY A 305 32.43 8.84 1.39
C GLY A 305 33.59 9.84 1.41
N ALA A 306 33.98 10.34 2.59
CA ALA A 306 34.94 11.46 2.69
C ALA A 306 36.42 11.05 2.57
N GLU A 307 36.77 9.80 2.89
CA GLU A 307 38.16 9.34 2.76
C GLU A 307 38.55 9.01 1.31
N ALA A 308 37.58 8.63 0.45
CA ALA A 308 37.84 8.26 -0.94
C ALA A 308 38.07 9.45 -1.89
N MET A 309 37.65 10.67 -1.50
CA MET A 309 37.77 11.86 -2.36
C MET A 309 39.21 12.37 -2.50
N ARG A 310 40.17 11.83 -1.73
CA ARG A 310 41.60 12.15 -1.87
C ARG A 310 42.32 11.32 -2.95
N ASP A 311 41.77 10.19 -3.38
CA ASP A 311 42.53 9.18 -4.17
C ASP A 311 42.08 8.97 -5.62
N GLY A 312 41.17 9.79 -6.16
CA GLY A 312 40.84 9.74 -7.60
C GLY A 312 40.25 8.40 -8.08
N ILE A 313 39.67 7.60 -7.18
CA ILE A 313 39.01 6.33 -7.51
C ILE A 313 37.64 6.64 -8.12
N ALA A 314 37.37 6.08 -9.30
CA ALA A 314 36.06 6.16 -9.95
C ALA A 314 34.97 5.62 -9.00
N TYR A 315 33.97 6.44 -8.72
CA TYR A 315 32.87 6.11 -7.82
C TYR A 315 31.99 5.02 -8.43
N ASP A 316 31.83 3.89 -7.75
CA ASP A 316 30.84 2.88 -8.12
C ASP A 316 29.47 3.30 -7.59
N GLU A 317 28.68 3.94 -8.46
CA GLU A 317 27.33 4.41 -8.13
C GLU A 317 26.41 3.24 -7.75
N ASP A 318 26.57 2.06 -8.36
CA ASP A 318 25.73 0.89 -8.09
C ASP A 318 25.99 0.35 -6.69
N ALA A 319 27.25 0.33 -6.24
CA ALA A 319 27.61 -0.04 -4.87
C ALA A 319 26.95 0.91 -3.85
N VAL A 320 26.87 2.21 -4.13
CA VAL A 320 26.20 3.17 -3.22
C VAL A 320 24.69 2.98 -3.22
N VAL A 321 24.09 2.75 -4.39
CA VAL A 321 22.66 2.44 -4.48
C VAL A 321 22.35 1.19 -3.66
N ALA A 322 23.11 0.11 -3.84
CA ALA A 322 22.94 -1.14 -3.07
C ALA A 322 23.12 -0.91 -1.56
N ALA A 323 24.17 -0.19 -1.15
CA ALA A 323 24.42 0.15 0.24
C ALA A 323 23.24 0.92 0.86
N SER A 324 22.53 1.76 0.09
CA SER A 324 21.35 2.46 0.57
C SER A 324 20.16 1.53 0.87
N PHE A 325 19.96 0.46 0.08
CA PHE A 325 18.95 -0.56 0.35
C PHE A 325 19.28 -1.34 1.62
N PHE A 326 20.54 -1.76 1.77
CA PHE A 326 20.98 -2.50 2.95
C PHE A 326 20.90 -1.65 4.21
N THR A 327 21.31 -0.37 4.14
CA THR A 327 21.16 0.59 5.25
C THR A 327 19.69 0.80 5.61
N ALA A 328 18.79 0.86 4.62
CA ALA A 328 17.35 0.97 4.87
C ALA A 328 16.76 -0.28 5.56
N ALA A 329 17.32 -1.47 5.32
CA ALA A 329 16.87 -2.73 5.91
C ALA A 329 17.52 -3.07 7.28
N GLN A 330 18.57 -2.36 7.69
CA GLN A 330 19.22 -2.51 8.99
C GLN A 330 18.36 -1.94 10.14
N PRO A 331 18.59 -2.35 11.40
CA PRO A 331 17.98 -1.71 12.57
C PRO A 331 18.14 -0.18 12.56
N GLY A 332 17.04 0.55 12.72
CA GLY A 332 16.98 2.01 12.59
C GLY A 332 16.81 2.53 11.15
N GLY A 333 16.97 1.67 10.13
CA GLY A 333 16.69 1.94 8.74
C GLY A 333 15.19 1.99 8.43
N VAL A 334 14.80 2.72 7.38
CA VAL A 334 13.39 2.98 7.06
C VAL A 334 12.57 1.71 6.80
N TYR A 335 13.11 0.70 6.11
CA TYR A 335 12.40 -0.55 5.86
C TYR A 335 12.24 -1.36 7.15
N TYR A 336 13.30 -1.48 7.93
CA TYR A 336 13.28 -2.17 9.22
C TYR A 336 12.23 -1.56 10.15
N GLU A 337 12.26 -0.23 10.29
CA GLU A 337 11.37 0.51 11.18
C GLU A 337 9.92 0.45 10.72
N TYR A 338 9.68 0.46 9.40
CA TYR A 338 8.35 0.29 8.82
C TYR A 338 7.80 -1.11 9.10
N ILE A 339 8.57 -2.17 8.83
CA ILE A 339 8.17 -3.55 9.13
C ILE A 339 7.94 -3.72 10.64
N ARG A 340 8.79 -3.12 11.49
CA ARG A 340 8.66 -3.16 12.95
C ARG A 340 7.34 -2.53 13.42
N ALA A 341 7.01 -1.34 12.91
CA ALA A 341 5.83 -0.57 13.32
C ALA A 341 4.53 -1.03 12.65
N GLY A 342 4.63 -1.72 11.50
CA GLY A 342 3.48 -2.14 10.72
C GLY A 342 2.78 -3.38 11.26
N VAL A 343 1.51 -3.50 10.89
CA VAL A 343 0.59 -4.62 11.24
C VAL A 343 0.06 -5.26 9.96
N LEU A 344 -0.45 -6.50 10.02
CA LEU A 344 -1.08 -7.14 8.87
C LEU A 344 -2.54 -6.70 8.68
N SER A 345 -3.18 -6.26 9.76
CA SER A 345 -4.57 -5.80 9.75
C SER A 345 -4.86 -4.79 10.87
N VAL A 346 -5.89 -3.98 10.69
CA VAL A 346 -6.48 -3.20 11.79
C VAL A 346 -8.01 -3.19 11.66
N VAL A 347 -8.70 -3.31 12.78
CA VAL A 347 -10.16 -3.13 12.85
C VAL A 347 -10.46 -1.85 13.61
N LEU A 348 -11.13 -0.89 12.96
CA LEU A 348 -11.59 0.36 13.56
C LEU A 348 -13.07 0.51 13.24
N ASP A 349 -13.90 0.67 14.29
CA ASP A 349 -15.33 0.99 14.16
C ASP A 349 -16.09 0.06 13.20
N GLY A 350 -15.80 -1.25 13.27
CA GLY A 350 -16.43 -2.28 12.42
C GLY A 350 -15.89 -2.37 10.99
N VAL A 351 -14.84 -1.59 10.67
CA VAL A 351 -14.12 -1.61 9.40
C VAL A 351 -12.79 -2.35 9.56
N LEU A 352 -12.62 -3.44 8.82
CA LEU A 352 -11.36 -4.17 8.70
C LEU A 352 -10.52 -3.58 7.56
N PHE A 353 -9.34 -3.11 7.86
CA PHE A 353 -8.34 -2.67 6.87
C PHE A 353 -7.28 -3.73 6.71
N VAL A 354 -7.03 -4.13 5.46
CA VAL A 354 -6.00 -5.09 5.04
C VAL A 354 -5.35 -4.58 3.76
N HIS A 355 -4.09 -4.95 3.50
CA HIS A 355 -3.43 -4.52 2.27
C HIS A 355 -4.03 -5.18 1.02
N GLY A 356 -4.24 -6.50 1.05
CA GLY A 356 -4.82 -7.24 -0.06
C GLY A 356 -6.34 -7.29 0.04
N GLY A 357 -6.88 -8.28 0.73
CA GLY A 357 -8.31 -8.54 0.77
C GLY A 357 -8.63 -9.84 1.49
N VAL A 358 -9.91 -10.06 1.79
CA VAL A 358 -10.39 -11.29 2.45
C VAL A 358 -11.31 -12.05 1.49
N ASN A 359 -11.08 -13.34 1.32
CA ASN A 359 -11.83 -14.22 0.43
C ASN A 359 -11.84 -15.68 0.95
N ALA A 360 -12.41 -16.59 0.16
CA ALA A 360 -12.51 -18.01 0.51
C ALA A 360 -11.16 -18.70 0.75
N SER A 361 -10.11 -18.24 0.08
CA SER A 361 -8.79 -18.84 0.12
C SER A 361 -7.98 -18.44 1.35
N ASN A 362 -8.31 -17.33 2.01
CA ASN A 362 -7.50 -16.79 3.11
C ASN A 362 -8.25 -16.59 4.43
N ALA A 363 -9.58 -16.57 4.42
CA ALA A 363 -10.36 -16.32 5.63
C ALA A 363 -10.07 -17.38 6.70
N GLY A 364 -9.58 -16.93 7.86
CA GLY A 364 -9.24 -17.79 8.98
C GLY A 364 -7.85 -18.43 8.93
N PHE A 365 -7.03 -18.18 7.90
CA PHE A 365 -5.73 -18.84 7.78
C PHE A 365 -4.61 -18.12 8.55
N VAL A 366 -3.82 -18.87 9.33
CA VAL A 366 -2.57 -18.43 9.95
C VAL A 366 -1.44 -19.39 9.56
N PRO A 367 -0.33 -18.92 8.95
CA PRO A 367 0.77 -19.79 8.53
C PRO A 367 1.52 -20.40 9.71
N SER A 368 2.26 -21.48 9.45
CA SER A 368 3.19 -22.06 10.42
C SER A 368 4.57 -21.38 10.42
N LEU A 369 5.12 -21.16 11.61
CA LEU A 369 6.50 -20.69 11.83
C LEU A 369 7.53 -21.81 11.72
N GLU A 370 7.11 -23.07 11.71
CA GLU A 370 8.00 -24.24 11.74
C GLU A 370 8.12 -24.94 10.39
N ALA A 371 7.37 -24.48 9.38
CA ALA A 371 7.36 -25.08 8.06
C ALA A 371 8.74 -25.02 7.37
N THR A 372 9.12 -26.09 6.70
CA THR A 372 10.39 -26.23 5.97
C THR A 372 10.23 -26.04 4.45
N SER A 373 9.00 -25.94 3.97
CA SER A 373 8.66 -25.66 2.57
C SER A 373 7.45 -24.74 2.45
N TYR A 374 7.29 -24.11 1.28
CA TYR A 374 6.11 -23.27 1.02
C TYR A 374 4.80 -24.06 1.05
N ALA A 375 4.81 -25.30 0.57
CA ALA A 375 3.61 -26.16 0.59
C ALA A 375 3.21 -26.53 2.03
N GLU A 376 4.22 -26.78 2.87
CA GLU A 376 4.01 -27.13 4.27
C GLU A 376 3.37 -25.98 5.06
N GLN A 377 3.67 -24.71 4.75
CA GLN A 377 3.03 -23.57 5.42
C GLN A 377 1.50 -23.61 5.40
N VAL A 378 0.93 -24.03 4.27
CA VAL A 378 -0.52 -24.14 4.11
C VAL A 378 -1.02 -25.43 4.75
N ALA A 379 -0.30 -26.54 4.54
CA ALA A 379 -0.70 -27.86 5.02
C ALA A 379 -0.75 -27.97 6.56
N VAL A 380 0.19 -27.34 7.26
CA VAL A 380 0.27 -27.35 8.74
C VAL A 380 -0.17 -26.03 9.37
N GLY A 381 -0.54 -25.03 8.57
CA GLY A 381 -1.08 -23.77 9.06
C GLY A 381 -2.43 -23.95 9.75
N GLN A 382 -2.79 -22.99 10.60
CA GLN A 382 -4.03 -23.03 11.38
C GLN A 382 -5.18 -22.42 10.59
N TRP A 383 -6.36 -23.03 10.71
CA TRP A 383 -7.60 -22.56 10.08
C TRP A 383 -8.66 -22.27 11.14
N TRP A 384 -8.97 -20.98 11.32
CA TRP A 384 -9.96 -20.43 12.25
C TRP A 384 -11.38 -20.39 11.65
N LEU A 385 -11.51 -20.70 10.36
CA LEU A 385 -12.76 -20.96 9.65
C LEU A 385 -12.62 -22.27 8.86
N PRO A 386 -12.77 -23.44 9.51
CA PRO A 386 -12.53 -24.75 8.89
C PRO A 386 -13.40 -25.05 7.66
N GLU A 387 -14.57 -24.42 7.55
CA GLU A 387 -15.52 -24.60 6.45
C GLU A 387 -14.98 -24.15 5.08
N VAL A 388 -13.95 -23.29 5.07
CA VAL A 388 -13.28 -22.83 3.84
C VAL A 388 -11.85 -23.36 3.72
N ALA A 389 -11.40 -24.20 4.65
CA ALA A 389 -10.07 -24.79 4.58
C ALA A 389 -9.94 -25.69 3.34
N PRO A 390 -8.76 -25.72 2.67
CA PRO A 390 -8.53 -26.61 1.55
C PRO A 390 -8.74 -28.08 1.94
N GLN A 391 -9.35 -28.86 1.05
CA GLN A 391 -9.69 -30.28 1.32
C GLN A 391 -8.49 -31.15 1.69
N GLU A 392 -7.28 -30.76 1.27
CA GLU A 392 -6.03 -31.47 1.54
C GLU A 392 -5.52 -31.25 2.97
N VAL A 393 -6.06 -30.26 3.70
CA VAL A 393 -5.67 -29.95 5.07
C VAL A 393 -6.48 -30.83 6.03
N THR A 394 -5.81 -31.73 6.74
CA THR A 394 -6.44 -32.55 7.79
C THR A 394 -6.65 -31.68 9.04
N THR A 395 -7.73 -30.90 9.05
CA THR A 395 -8.06 -30.08 10.23
C THR A 395 -8.52 -30.99 11.36
N THR A 396 -7.69 -31.14 12.41
CA THR A 396 -8.22 -31.55 13.72
C THR A 396 -8.71 -30.28 14.39
N PRO A 397 -10.03 -30.14 14.67
CA PRO A 397 -10.52 -28.98 15.38
C PRO A 397 -9.97 -29.04 16.81
N THR A 398 -8.89 -28.31 17.07
CA THR A 398 -8.47 -28.00 18.44
C THR A 398 -9.56 -27.11 19.02
N ALA A 399 -10.49 -27.74 19.74
CA ALA A 399 -11.76 -27.20 20.21
C ALA A 399 -11.65 -26.08 21.26
N SER A 400 -10.60 -25.25 21.26
CA SER A 400 -10.39 -24.23 22.29
C SER A 400 -9.82 -22.89 21.82
N SER A 401 -9.53 -22.67 20.54
CA SER A 401 -9.09 -21.35 20.03
C SER A 401 -10.25 -20.61 19.34
N ALA A 402 -10.51 -19.38 19.79
CA ALA A 402 -11.75 -18.63 19.54
C ALA A 402 -12.19 -18.55 18.07
N THR A 403 -13.36 -19.09 17.73
CA THR A 403 -13.93 -19.15 16.36
C THR A 403 -14.38 -17.80 15.77
N SER A 404 -13.78 -16.67 16.15
CA SER A 404 -14.15 -15.33 15.66
C SER A 404 -13.08 -14.76 14.75
N ALA A 405 -13.47 -13.91 13.79
CA ALA A 405 -12.55 -13.23 12.91
C ALA A 405 -11.57 -12.34 13.69
N LEU A 406 -12.01 -11.70 14.78
CA LEU A 406 -11.12 -10.93 15.65
C LEU A 406 -10.03 -11.81 16.31
N GLY A 407 -10.39 -13.03 16.70
CA GLY A 407 -9.44 -14.02 17.21
C GLY A 407 -8.42 -14.44 16.16
N TRP A 408 -8.88 -14.69 14.93
CA TRP A 408 -8.01 -14.98 13.79
C TRP A 408 -7.02 -13.84 13.50
N LEU A 409 -7.50 -12.61 13.39
CA LEU A 409 -6.64 -11.45 13.13
C LEU A 409 -5.61 -11.25 14.25
N ALA A 410 -6.01 -11.44 15.50
CA ALA A 410 -5.07 -11.39 16.63
C ALA A 410 -4.00 -12.49 16.57
N ALA A 411 -4.35 -13.72 16.16
CA ALA A 411 -3.40 -14.79 15.96
C ALA A 411 -2.44 -14.50 14.80
N LEU A 412 -2.93 -13.86 13.73
CA LEU A 412 -2.11 -13.46 12.60
C LEU A 412 -1.10 -12.34 12.98
N GLU A 413 -1.50 -11.39 13.82
CA GLU A 413 -0.57 -10.39 14.37
C GLU A 413 0.50 -11.03 15.29
N GLN A 414 0.12 -12.05 16.08
CA GLN A 414 1.09 -12.82 16.89
C GLN A 414 2.09 -13.57 16.01
N PHE A 415 1.62 -14.19 14.92
CA PHE A 415 2.47 -14.81 13.91
C PHE A 415 3.47 -13.79 13.32
N LYS A 416 3.00 -12.61 12.91
CA LYS A 416 3.87 -11.55 12.38
C LYS A 416 4.92 -11.11 13.40
N ALA A 417 4.53 -10.92 14.66
CA ALA A 417 5.45 -10.51 15.72
C ALA A 417 6.54 -11.56 15.98
N ALA A 418 6.16 -12.85 16.02
CA ALA A 418 7.11 -13.94 16.18
C ALA A 418 8.07 -14.06 15.00
N ALA A 419 7.56 -14.03 13.76
CA ALA A 419 8.40 -14.08 12.56
C ALA A 419 9.34 -12.87 12.44
N PHE A 420 8.90 -11.68 12.87
CA PHE A 420 9.77 -10.51 12.97
C PHE A 420 10.87 -10.72 14.01
N SER A 421 10.55 -11.29 15.17
CA SER A 421 11.54 -11.64 16.19
C SER A 421 12.58 -12.63 15.66
N ASP A 422 12.16 -13.66 14.92
CA ASP A 422 13.07 -14.62 14.27
C ASP A 422 14.01 -13.93 13.29
N TRP A 423 13.50 -12.98 12.51
CA TRP A 423 14.30 -12.17 11.59
C TRP A 423 15.36 -11.35 12.32
N VAL A 424 14.97 -10.59 13.35
CA VAL A 424 15.86 -9.71 14.11
C VAL A 424 16.96 -10.50 14.82
N ASN A 425 16.63 -11.67 15.37
CA ASN A 425 17.57 -12.49 16.12
C ASN A 425 18.35 -13.47 15.23
N GLY A 426 18.08 -13.53 13.92
CA GLY A 426 18.68 -14.51 13.01
C GLY A 426 18.37 -15.96 13.40
N ALA A 427 17.22 -16.20 14.05
CA ALA A 427 16.80 -17.51 14.56
C ALA A 427 15.80 -18.20 13.62
N ALA A 428 15.55 -19.50 13.83
CA ALA A 428 14.56 -20.29 13.11
C ALA A 428 14.61 -20.06 11.58
N LEU A 429 13.50 -19.61 10.98
CA LEU A 429 13.39 -19.32 9.55
C LEU A 429 13.85 -17.90 9.17
N ARG A 430 14.39 -17.12 10.12
CA ARG A 430 15.02 -15.80 9.89
C ARG A 430 14.08 -14.84 9.14
N GLY A 431 12.79 -14.83 9.50
CA GLY A 431 11.76 -14.01 8.87
C GLY A 431 11.12 -14.60 7.61
N GLU A 432 11.63 -15.72 7.10
CA GLU A 432 11.12 -16.34 5.87
C GLU A 432 9.67 -16.82 5.99
N ALA A 433 9.21 -17.18 7.20
CA ALA A 433 7.81 -17.51 7.43
C ALA A 433 6.86 -16.37 7.03
N LEU A 434 7.15 -15.15 7.47
CA LEU A 434 6.35 -13.96 7.15
C LEU A 434 6.52 -13.54 5.68
N ARG A 435 7.74 -13.67 5.14
CA ARG A 435 7.98 -13.39 3.72
C ARG A 435 7.18 -14.33 2.82
N ALA A 436 7.19 -15.62 3.14
CA ALA A 436 6.43 -16.65 2.45
C ALA A 436 4.93 -16.38 2.44
N TYR A 437 4.39 -15.82 3.54
CA TYR A 437 2.99 -15.42 3.61
C TYR A 437 2.63 -14.40 2.51
N VAL A 438 3.53 -13.52 2.11
CA VAL A 438 3.27 -12.53 1.05
C VAL A 438 3.86 -12.89 -0.32
N TYR A 439 4.79 -13.85 -0.38
CA TYR A 439 5.43 -14.31 -1.61
C TYR A 439 6.22 -15.60 -1.37
N PRO A 440 6.14 -16.65 -2.23
CA PRO A 440 5.68 -16.64 -3.62
C PRO A 440 4.19 -16.98 -3.77
N ARG A 441 3.67 -16.89 -5.00
CA ARG A 441 2.22 -17.03 -5.29
C ARG A 441 1.62 -18.42 -4.97
N VAL A 442 2.41 -19.36 -4.46
CA VAL A 442 1.87 -20.63 -3.95
C VAL A 442 1.25 -20.48 -2.55
N VAL A 443 1.76 -19.56 -1.73
CA VAL A 443 1.22 -19.26 -0.39
C VAL A 443 0.41 -17.97 -0.40
N ALA A 444 0.86 -16.98 -1.18
CA ALA A 444 0.27 -15.64 -1.20
C ALA A 444 -1.28 -15.59 -1.41
N PRO A 445 -1.94 -16.50 -2.15
CA PRO A 445 -3.41 -16.53 -2.23
C PRO A 445 -4.11 -16.72 -0.87
N HIS A 446 -3.43 -17.30 0.11
CA HIS A 446 -3.91 -17.48 1.48
C HIS A 446 -3.61 -16.27 2.38
N SER A 447 -3.02 -15.21 1.85
CA SER A 447 -2.68 -14.02 2.61
C SER A 447 -3.70 -12.93 2.51
N ILE A 448 -3.96 -12.23 3.62
CA ILE A 448 -4.77 -11.01 3.61
C ILE A 448 -4.01 -9.81 3.04
N ALA A 449 -2.68 -9.91 2.88
CA ALA A 449 -1.86 -8.89 2.26
C ALA A 449 -1.69 -9.10 0.74
N VAL A 450 -2.25 -10.16 0.15
CA VAL A 450 -2.15 -10.39 -1.32
C VAL A 450 -3.46 -10.90 -1.91
N GLY A 451 -4.24 -11.63 -1.13
CA GLY A 451 -5.56 -12.11 -1.54
C GLY A 451 -6.42 -10.97 -2.06
N THR A 452 -7.28 -11.30 -3.02
CA THR A 452 -8.11 -10.31 -3.70
C THR A 452 -9.52 -10.84 -3.94
N VAL A 453 -10.45 -9.92 -4.13
CA VAL A 453 -11.81 -10.16 -4.62
C VAL A 453 -11.94 -9.84 -6.11
N MET A 454 -10.84 -9.40 -6.73
CA MET A 454 -10.74 -9.06 -8.15
C MET A 454 -10.25 -10.27 -8.94
N ASN A 455 -11.06 -10.70 -9.90
CA ASN A 455 -10.75 -11.76 -10.85
C ASN A 455 -10.46 -11.18 -12.24
N ALA A 456 -10.10 -12.05 -13.19
CA ALA A 456 -9.83 -11.64 -14.57
C ALA A 456 -11.02 -10.92 -15.24
N ASP A 457 -12.25 -11.25 -14.84
CA ASP A 457 -13.52 -10.66 -15.29
C ASP A 457 -14.06 -9.57 -14.34
N GLY A 458 -13.26 -9.12 -13.37
CA GLY A 458 -13.59 -8.02 -12.48
C GLY A 458 -13.94 -8.42 -11.05
N PRO A 459 -14.71 -7.59 -10.33
CA PRO A 459 -15.05 -7.83 -8.93
C PRO A 459 -15.96 -9.05 -8.75
N HIS A 460 -15.76 -9.81 -7.67
CA HIS A 460 -16.60 -10.93 -7.27
C HIS A 460 -17.08 -10.77 -5.82
N TYR A 461 -18.25 -11.35 -5.52
CA TYR A 461 -18.68 -11.53 -4.14
C TYR A 461 -17.81 -12.56 -3.43
N ILE A 462 -17.69 -12.45 -2.11
CA ILE A 462 -17.07 -13.48 -1.26
C ILE A 462 -18.13 -14.49 -0.82
N PRO A 463 -17.78 -15.72 -0.45
CA PRO A 463 -18.78 -16.67 0.04
C PRO A 463 -19.53 -16.16 1.27
N LEU A 464 -20.81 -16.52 1.38
CA LEU A 464 -21.66 -16.11 2.51
C LEU A 464 -21.13 -16.61 3.86
N THR A 465 -20.44 -17.74 3.90
CA THR A 465 -19.76 -18.26 5.09
C THR A 465 -18.68 -17.30 5.59
N VAL A 466 -17.86 -16.75 4.68
CA VAL A 466 -16.83 -15.75 5.01
C VAL A 466 -17.47 -14.43 5.44
N ALA A 467 -18.48 -13.97 4.70
CA ALA A 467 -19.20 -12.74 5.04
C ALA A 467 -19.83 -12.83 6.44
N ALA A 468 -20.49 -13.96 6.75
CA ALA A 468 -21.10 -14.20 8.05
C ALA A 468 -20.05 -14.27 9.17
N TYR A 469 -18.91 -14.90 8.93
CA TYR A 469 -17.80 -14.96 9.88
C TYR A 469 -17.29 -13.57 10.28
N LEU A 470 -17.16 -12.66 9.31
CA LEU A 470 -16.77 -11.26 9.55
C LEU A 470 -17.88 -10.48 10.28
N LEU A 471 -19.13 -10.56 9.79
CA LEU A 471 -20.27 -9.86 10.37
C LEU A 471 -20.55 -10.26 11.83
N GLN A 472 -20.46 -11.56 12.15
CA GLN A 472 -20.63 -12.07 13.51
C GLN A 472 -19.55 -11.57 14.47
N SER A 473 -18.40 -11.19 13.92
CA SER A 473 -17.28 -10.61 14.66
C SER A 473 -17.36 -9.08 14.73
N GLY A 474 -18.46 -8.48 14.28
CA GLY A 474 -18.69 -7.03 14.29
C GLY A 474 -18.06 -6.28 13.11
N ILE A 475 -17.58 -6.99 12.09
CA ILE A 475 -16.94 -6.40 10.90
C ILE A 475 -17.97 -6.30 9.77
N HIS A 476 -18.39 -5.10 9.42
CA HIS A 476 -19.37 -4.84 8.35
C HIS A 476 -18.75 -4.37 7.04
N THR A 477 -17.49 -3.91 7.08
CA THR A 477 -16.78 -3.41 5.91
C THR A 477 -15.34 -3.89 5.88
N VAL A 478 -14.87 -4.29 4.71
CA VAL A 478 -13.45 -4.56 4.44
C VAL A 478 -12.93 -3.49 3.50
N CYS A 479 -11.85 -2.83 3.89
CA CYS A 479 -11.11 -1.90 3.07
C CYS A 479 -9.77 -2.53 2.70
N ALA A 480 -9.51 -2.56 1.41
CA ALA A 480 -8.52 -3.37 0.73
C ALA A 480 -7.71 -2.53 -0.27
N GLY A 481 -6.65 -3.12 -0.80
CA GLY A 481 -5.77 -2.57 -1.83
C GLY A 481 -5.19 -3.70 -2.68
N HIS A 482 -3.91 -3.58 -3.08
CA HIS A 482 -3.14 -4.54 -3.86
C HIS A 482 -3.59 -4.78 -5.30
N GLN A 483 -4.91 -4.81 -5.56
CA GLN A 483 -5.42 -5.03 -6.90
C GLN A 483 -5.88 -3.74 -7.60
N PRO A 484 -5.26 -3.43 -8.74
CA PRO A 484 -5.67 -2.41 -9.70
C PRO A 484 -7.18 -2.12 -9.88
N VAL A 485 -7.67 -0.94 -9.46
CA VAL A 485 -9.09 -0.55 -9.67
C VAL A 485 -9.31 0.80 -10.37
N GLY A 486 -9.01 0.92 -11.67
CA GLY A 486 -9.43 2.08 -12.49
C GLY A 486 -9.12 3.47 -11.88
N ASP A 487 -10.01 4.44 -12.05
CA ASP A 487 -9.85 5.86 -11.65
C ASP A 487 -10.70 6.29 -10.44
N THR A 488 -11.50 5.39 -9.87
CA THR A 488 -12.24 5.52 -8.59
C THR A 488 -12.15 4.19 -7.81
N PRO A 489 -12.54 4.03 -6.54
CA PRO A 489 -12.41 2.71 -5.89
C PRO A 489 -13.44 1.73 -6.46
N ALA A 490 -13.16 0.43 -6.35
CA ALA A 490 -14.16 -0.59 -6.61
C ALA A 490 -14.94 -0.87 -5.32
N ILE A 491 -16.26 -0.71 -5.38
CA ILE A 491 -17.15 -0.97 -4.26
C ILE A 491 -17.93 -2.24 -4.58
N ILE A 492 -17.95 -3.18 -3.66
CA ILE A 492 -18.69 -4.43 -3.79
C ILE A 492 -19.64 -4.51 -2.60
N ARG A 493 -20.92 -4.36 -2.87
CA ARG A 493 -21.97 -4.49 -1.87
C ARG A 493 -22.65 -5.83 -2.01
N GLN A 494 -22.40 -6.71 -1.06
CA GLN A 494 -23.02 -8.02 -1.04
C GLN A 494 -24.52 -7.92 -0.73
N PRO A 495 -25.34 -8.82 -1.27
CA PRO A 495 -26.62 -9.14 -0.67
C PRO A 495 -26.41 -9.42 0.83
N GLY A 496 -27.13 -8.73 1.72
CA GLY A 496 -26.84 -8.78 3.16
C GLY A 496 -26.28 -7.48 3.75
N GLY A 497 -25.78 -6.56 2.93
CA GLY A 497 -25.26 -5.26 3.37
C GLY A 497 -23.76 -5.22 3.70
N PHE A 498 -23.06 -6.35 3.69
CA PHE A 498 -21.60 -6.39 3.81
C PHE A 498 -20.95 -5.66 2.63
N THR A 499 -19.99 -4.79 2.90
CA THR A 499 -19.36 -3.93 1.89
C THR A 499 -17.86 -4.20 1.82
N ILE A 500 -17.32 -4.30 0.62
CA ILE A 500 -15.89 -4.36 0.36
C ILE A 500 -15.52 -3.14 -0.49
N ILE A 501 -14.43 -2.48 -0.13
CA ILE A 501 -13.85 -1.37 -0.87
C ILE A 501 -12.43 -1.78 -1.22
N ASP A 502 -12.16 -1.91 -2.52
CA ASP A 502 -10.79 -1.98 -3.01
C ASP A 502 -10.40 -0.56 -3.46
N ALA A 503 -9.34 -0.03 -2.87
CA ALA A 503 -8.92 1.35 -3.02
C ALA A 503 -7.54 1.52 -3.69
N ASP A 504 -6.99 0.46 -4.31
CA ASP A 504 -5.75 0.60 -5.08
C ASP A 504 -6.02 1.38 -6.38
N ASN A 505 -5.92 2.70 -6.24
CA ASN A 505 -5.96 3.70 -7.30
C ASN A 505 -4.62 4.44 -7.45
N SER A 506 -3.79 4.33 -6.43
CA SER A 506 -2.48 4.97 -6.26
C SER A 506 -1.37 4.27 -7.03
N TYR A 507 -1.51 2.97 -7.34
CA TYR A 507 -0.46 2.22 -8.03
C TYR A 507 -0.05 2.90 -9.34
N CYS A 508 1.14 3.46 -9.31
CA CYS A 508 1.74 4.30 -10.34
C CYS A 508 2.63 3.44 -11.23
N GLY A 509 2.04 2.59 -12.07
CA GLY A 509 2.79 1.74 -13.00
C GLY A 509 3.51 2.49 -14.13
N ARG A 510 4.22 3.62 -13.87
CA ARG A 510 4.94 4.47 -14.84
C ARG A 510 5.51 3.64 -15.99
N GLY A 511 4.79 3.60 -17.11
CA GLY A 511 5.21 2.97 -18.36
C GLY A 511 5.33 1.44 -18.36
N ASN A 512 4.82 0.71 -17.35
CA ASN A 512 4.83 -0.74 -17.41
C ASN A 512 3.68 -1.26 -18.30
N LYS A 513 3.78 -2.51 -18.77
CA LYS A 513 2.78 -3.14 -19.65
C LYS A 513 1.36 -3.21 -19.08
N PHE A 514 1.18 -2.94 -17.79
CA PHE A 514 -0.13 -2.90 -17.13
C PHE A 514 -0.75 -1.50 -17.15
N CYS A 515 0.02 -0.45 -17.41
CA CYS A 515 -0.49 0.89 -17.74
C CYS A 515 -0.99 0.93 -19.19
N THR A 516 -2.23 0.52 -19.37
CA THR A 516 -2.97 0.66 -20.62
C THR A 516 -3.76 1.98 -20.63
N ARG A 517 -4.34 2.38 -21.76
CA ARG A 517 -5.31 3.50 -21.81
C ARG A 517 -6.52 3.34 -20.85
N PHE A 518 -6.73 2.13 -20.34
CA PHE A 518 -7.79 1.76 -19.41
C PHE A 518 -7.32 1.75 -17.95
N ASN A 519 -6.01 1.65 -17.72
CA ASN A 519 -5.43 1.76 -16.38
C ASN A 519 -4.91 3.20 -16.17
N ARG A 520 -5.74 4.01 -15.53
CA ARG A 520 -5.46 5.42 -15.26
C ARG A 520 -5.02 5.69 -13.81
N ARG A 521 -4.58 4.65 -13.09
CA ARG A 521 -4.07 4.77 -11.71
C ARG A 521 -2.83 5.65 -11.65
N GLY A 522 -2.62 6.25 -10.49
CA GLY A 522 -1.58 7.27 -10.27
C GLY A 522 -1.92 8.65 -10.85
N ALA A 523 -2.71 8.74 -11.94
CA ALA A 523 -3.18 10.03 -12.47
C ALA A 523 -4.42 10.56 -11.72
N ALA A 524 -5.35 9.66 -11.37
CA ALA A 524 -6.42 9.96 -10.43
C ALA A 524 -5.88 10.09 -9.00
N VAL A 525 -6.64 10.69 -8.10
CA VAL A 525 -6.34 10.78 -6.67
C VAL A 525 -7.64 10.77 -5.87
N MET A 526 -7.68 10.05 -4.76
CA MET A 526 -8.89 9.94 -3.94
C MET A 526 -8.57 9.72 -2.47
N GLU A 527 -9.52 10.08 -1.62
CA GLU A 527 -9.56 9.71 -0.21
C GLU A 527 -10.80 8.88 0.08
N VAL A 528 -10.60 7.74 0.75
CA VAL A 528 -11.68 6.98 1.39
C VAL A 528 -11.78 7.45 2.84
N LEU A 529 -12.91 8.04 3.19
CA LEU A 529 -13.15 8.68 4.47
C LEU A 529 -14.35 8.05 5.17
N PHE A 530 -14.09 7.43 6.31
CA PHE A 530 -15.15 7.01 7.24
C PHE A 530 -15.39 8.11 8.25
N GLU A 531 -16.63 8.52 8.45
CA GLU A 531 -17.00 9.45 9.51
C GLU A 531 -18.03 8.80 10.43
N HIS A 532 -17.69 8.69 11.71
CA HIS A 532 -18.57 8.12 12.73
C HIS A 532 -18.84 9.17 13.80
N PRO A 533 -20.09 9.33 14.29
CA PRO A 533 -20.37 10.24 15.40
C PRO A 533 -19.43 10.00 16.58
N ASP A 534 -18.89 11.08 17.14
CA ASP A 534 -17.97 11.02 18.28
C ASP A 534 -18.70 10.49 19.52
N ASP A 535 -18.32 9.30 19.98
CA ASP A 535 -18.79 8.70 21.24
C ASP A 535 -17.96 9.21 22.43
N HIS A 536 -17.80 10.54 22.53
CA HIS A 536 -17.15 11.13 23.71
C HIS A 536 -18.02 10.81 24.93
N GLY A 537 -17.58 9.81 25.69
CA GLY A 537 -18.26 9.32 26.87
C GLY A 537 -18.75 10.46 27.76
N GLY A 538 -20.08 10.54 27.89
CA GLY A 538 -20.81 11.24 28.93
C GLY A 538 -20.28 12.63 29.29
N ASP A 539 -20.48 13.62 28.42
CA ASP A 539 -20.75 14.97 28.92
C ASP A 539 -22.28 15.09 29.00
N ASP A 540 -22.83 14.95 30.21
CA ASP A 540 -24.27 14.93 30.55
C ASP A 540 -25.05 16.21 30.15
N ASN A 541 -24.44 17.10 29.37
CA ASN A 541 -24.95 18.41 28.99
C ASN A 541 -25.30 18.56 27.50
N VAL A 542 -25.24 17.50 26.68
CA VAL A 542 -25.76 17.56 25.30
C VAL A 542 -27.26 17.29 25.33
N ALA A 543 -28.05 18.31 24.99
CA ALA A 543 -29.51 18.25 24.98
C ALA A 543 -30.03 17.07 24.13
N PRO A 544 -31.11 16.36 24.53
CA PRO A 544 -31.50 15.07 23.94
C PRO A 544 -32.18 15.16 22.57
N HIS A 545 -32.01 16.26 21.83
CA HIS A 545 -32.84 16.61 20.67
C HIS A 545 -32.14 16.65 19.31
N ASP A 546 -30.82 16.46 19.23
CA ASP A 546 -30.16 16.28 17.93
C ASP A 546 -30.19 14.79 17.57
N GLU A 547 -30.86 14.43 16.47
CA GLU A 547 -30.79 13.08 15.88
C GLU A 547 -29.32 12.67 15.78
N VAL A 548 -28.95 11.55 16.40
CA VAL A 548 -27.59 10.99 16.29
C VAL A 548 -27.37 10.71 14.80
N ALA A 549 -26.49 11.48 14.18
CA ALA A 549 -26.23 11.35 12.75
C ALA A 549 -25.73 9.95 12.43
N ALA A 550 -26.12 9.41 11.28
CA ALA A 550 -25.64 8.10 10.85
C ALA A 550 -24.14 8.16 10.50
N PRO A 551 -23.39 7.05 10.65
CA PRO A 551 -22.05 6.96 10.09
C PRO A 551 -22.10 7.09 8.57
N SER A 552 -21.09 7.72 7.98
CA SER A 552 -20.94 7.89 6.53
C SER A 552 -19.64 7.26 6.04
N LEU A 553 -19.63 6.90 4.76
CA LEU A 553 -18.44 6.45 4.04
C LEU A 553 -18.32 7.30 2.79
N THR A 554 -17.60 8.40 2.89
CA THR A 554 -17.38 9.32 1.78
C THR A 554 -16.18 8.91 0.97
N VAL A 555 -16.35 8.81 -0.35
CA VAL A 555 -15.24 8.73 -1.31
C VAL A 555 -15.25 10.02 -2.10
N HIS A 556 -14.11 10.72 -2.10
CA HIS A 556 -13.96 11.96 -2.87
C HIS A 556 -12.56 12.09 -3.46
N GLY A 557 -12.45 12.89 -4.52
CA GLY A 557 -11.18 13.13 -5.18
C GLY A 557 -11.33 13.63 -6.62
N TYR A 558 -10.31 13.35 -7.43
CA TYR A 558 -10.24 13.72 -8.83
C TYR A 558 -9.96 12.50 -9.69
N ARG A 559 -10.70 12.36 -10.79
CA ARG A 559 -10.44 11.37 -11.84
C ARG A 559 -9.14 11.71 -12.56
N ALA A 560 -8.66 10.77 -13.39
CA ALA A 560 -7.44 10.97 -14.15
C ALA A 560 -7.49 12.10 -15.19
N ASP A 561 -8.70 12.50 -15.62
CA ASP A 561 -8.92 13.67 -16.48
C ASP A 561 -9.06 14.99 -15.68
N GLY A 562 -8.93 14.94 -14.36
CA GLY A 562 -9.07 16.10 -13.47
C GLY A 562 -10.50 16.39 -13.04
N THR A 563 -11.48 15.57 -13.42
CA THR A 563 -12.88 15.73 -13.00
C THR A 563 -13.05 15.44 -11.50
N PRO A 564 -13.59 16.36 -10.68
CA PRO A 564 -13.86 16.08 -9.28
C PRO A 564 -15.06 15.14 -9.12
N PHE A 565 -15.04 14.32 -8.07
CA PHE A 565 -16.19 13.52 -7.66
C PHE A 565 -16.25 13.40 -6.13
N GLU A 566 -17.46 13.28 -5.59
CA GLU A 566 -17.71 13.02 -4.17
C GLU A 566 -19.03 12.26 -4.03
N PHE A 567 -19.05 11.23 -3.19
CA PHE A 567 -20.29 10.55 -2.80
C PHE A 567 -20.15 9.80 -1.48
N ASP A 568 -21.27 9.67 -0.78
CA ASP A 568 -21.41 8.74 0.33
C ASP A 568 -21.85 7.37 -0.18
N VAL A 569 -21.02 6.36 0.05
CA VAL A 569 -21.29 4.98 -0.37
C VAL A 569 -22.55 4.44 0.30
N TYR A 570 -22.87 4.88 1.52
CA TYR A 570 -24.03 4.40 2.27
C TYR A 570 -25.33 5.11 1.88
N SER A 571 -25.27 6.26 1.20
CA SER A 571 -26.48 7.02 0.83
C SER A 571 -27.28 6.38 -0.30
N ASP A 572 -26.62 5.60 -1.16
CA ASP A 572 -27.28 4.89 -2.26
C ASP A 572 -26.98 3.39 -2.24
N TRP A 573 -28.03 2.59 -2.05
CA TRP A 573 -27.95 1.14 -1.95
C TRP A 573 -27.52 0.44 -3.27
N ARG A 574 -27.69 1.11 -4.43
CA ARG A 574 -27.37 0.58 -5.76
C ARG A 574 -25.87 0.53 -6.03
N VAL A 575 -25.11 1.45 -5.43
CA VAL A 575 -23.66 1.50 -5.61
C VAL A 575 -23.03 0.20 -5.11
N GLY A 576 -22.12 -0.34 -5.92
CA GLY A 576 -21.42 -1.59 -5.70
C GLY A 576 -22.25 -2.85 -5.94
N ARG A 577 -23.39 -2.76 -6.63
CA ARG A 577 -24.23 -3.92 -6.94
C ARG A 577 -23.95 -4.46 -8.35
N TYR A 578 -23.95 -5.77 -8.47
CA TYR A 578 -23.87 -6.49 -9.74
C TYR A 578 -25.21 -6.47 -10.49
N VAL A 579 -25.21 -6.00 -11.75
CA VAL A 579 -26.41 -5.90 -12.60
C VAL A 579 -26.42 -6.88 -13.77
N GLY A 580 -25.52 -7.87 -13.78
CA GLY A 580 -25.48 -8.92 -14.81
C GLY A 580 -24.39 -8.69 -15.86
N ASP A 581 -24.01 -9.76 -16.55
CA ASP A 581 -23.05 -9.78 -17.66
C ASP A 581 -21.73 -9.04 -17.40
N GLY A 582 -21.22 -9.15 -16.16
CA GLY A 582 -19.98 -8.51 -15.69
C GLY A 582 -20.11 -7.04 -15.27
N TRP A 583 -21.32 -6.45 -15.32
CA TRP A 583 -21.53 -5.03 -15.01
C TRP A 583 -21.77 -4.78 -13.52
N TRP A 584 -21.06 -3.79 -12.99
CA TRP A 584 -21.17 -3.31 -11.61
C TRP A 584 -21.49 -1.82 -11.59
N VAL A 585 -22.39 -1.40 -10.69
CA VAL A 585 -22.69 0.02 -10.46
C VAL A 585 -21.54 0.65 -9.67
N ARG A 586 -20.90 1.68 -10.22
CA ARG A 586 -19.67 2.27 -9.67
C ARG A 586 -19.89 3.64 -9.02
N LEU A 587 -20.51 4.58 -9.73
CA LEU A 587 -20.77 5.95 -9.23
C LEU A 587 -22.27 6.30 -9.27
N PRO A 588 -22.80 6.99 -8.25
CA PRO A 588 -24.17 7.48 -8.27
C PRO A 588 -24.35 8.72 -9.18
N PRO A 589 -25.59 9.02 -9.60
CA PRO A 589 -25.96 10.17 -10.43
C PRO A 589 -25.42 11.52 -9.98
N GLU A 590 -25.34 11.74 -8.66
CA GLU A 590 -24.88 13.00 -8.10
C GLU A 590 -23.37 13.15 -8.22
N ALA A 591 -22.62 12.06 -8.02
CA ALA A 591 -21.17 12.05 -8.20
C ALA A 591 -20.77 12.29 -9.64
N THR A 592 -21.59 11.82 -10.58
CA THR A 592 -21.38 11.97 -12.03
C THR A 592 -21.83 13.35 -12.52
N ALA A 593 -22.70 14.03 -11.75
CA ALA A 593 -23.17 15.39 -12.01
C ALA A 593 -22.41 16.50 -11.28
N ALA A 594 -21.55 16.18 -10.28
CA ALA A 594 -20.82 17.16 -9.46
C ALA A 594 -19.87 18.09 -10.25
N THR A 595 -19.77 17.91 -11.57
CA THR A 595 -19.22 18.85 -12.54
C THR A 595 -20.21 19.95 -12.93
N SER A 596 -20.31 21.03 -12.16
CA SER A 596 -21.22 22.12 -12.50
C SER A 596 -20.72 23.50 -12.07
N SER A 597 -19.80 24.07 -12.86
CA SER A 597 -19.98 25.46 -13.38
C SER A 597 -18.99 25.86 -14.49
N SER A 598 -17.91 25.13 -14.77
CA SER A 598 -16.81 25.66 -15.60
C SER A 598 -16.39 24.87 -16.86
N PHE A 599 -17.03 23.75 -17.22
CA PHE A 599 -16.65 23.00 -18.43
C PHE A 599 -17.76 22.94 -19.49
N ARG A 600 -17.42 23.26 -20.74
CA ARG A 600 -18.27 23.08 -21.95
C ARG A 600 -17.75 21.87 -22.72
N GLY A 601 -18.49 20.77 -22.76
CA GLY A 601 -18.13 19.55 -23.50
C GLY A 601 -19.14 18.41 -23.33
N ASN A 602 -18.88 17.24 -23.95
CA ASN A 602 -19.71 16.03 -23.97
C ASN A 602 -20.02 15.44 -22.57
N GLU A 603 -19.40 15.92 -21.50
CA GLU A 603 -19.53 15.36 -20.14
C GLU A 603 -20.78 15.82 -19.39
N ALA A 604 -21.43 16.91 -19.84
CA ALA A 604 -22.79 17.26 -19.39
C ALA A 604 -23.86 16.22 -19.80
N ALA A 605 -23.50 15.25 -20.67
CA ALA A 605 -24.42 14.24 -21.20
C ALA A 605 -24.81 13.15 -20.19
N HIS A 606 -24.10 13.02 -19.07
CA HIS A 606 -24.30 11.93 -18.11
C HIS A 606 -24.76 12.37 -16.72
N ALA A 607 -25.03 13.66 -16.54
CA ALA A 607 -25.61 14.18 -15.31
C ALA A 607 -26.94 13.46 -15.00
N GLY A 608 -27.10 12.96 -13.77
CA GLY A 608 -28.30 12.22 -13.39
C GLY A 608 -28.29 10.72 -13.74
N LEU A 609 -27.16 10.19 -14.25
CA LEU A 609 -27.01 8.77 -14.58
C LEU A 609 -25.96 8.09 -13.69
N TYR A 610 -26.20 6.82 -13.37
CA TYR A 610 -25.21 5.94 -12.74
C TYR A 610 -24.13 5.59 -13.75
N GLU A 611 -22.89 5.56 -13.29
CA GLU A 611 -21.81 4.94 -14.03
C GLU A 611 -21.77 3.44 -13.72
N LEU A 612 -21.80 2.61 -14.76
CA LEU A 612 -21.62 1.17 -14.68
C LEU A 612 -20.31 0.79 -15.34
N ARG A 613 -19.65 -0.22 -14.77
CA ARG A 613 -18.37 -0.68 -15.27
C ARG A 613 -18.26 -2.18 -15.35
N ARG A 614 -17.60 -2.64 -16.40
CA ARG A 614 -17.22 -4.03 -16.64
C ARG A 614 -15.75 -4.09 -17.01
N THR A 615 -15.03 -5.03 -16.41
CA THR A 615 -13.60 -5.21 -16.64
C THR A 615 -13.32 -6.62 -17.12
N GLN A 616 -12.31 -6.77 -17.99
CA GLN A 616 -11.89 -8.06 -18.53
C GLN A 616 -10.36 -8.14 -18.59
N ASP A 617 -9.85 -9.35 -18.72
CA ASP A 617 -8.42 -9.67 -18.84
C ASP A 617 -7.56 -9.09 -17.71
N GLY A 618 -8.09 -9.07 -16.48
CA GLY A 618 -7.40 -8.51 -15.31
C GLY A 618 -7.21 -7.00 -15.44
N PHE A 619 -8.31 -6.28 -15.67
CA PHE A 619 -8.35 -4.80 -15.81
C PHE A 619 -7.58 -4.24 -17.01
N ARG A 620 -7.20 -5.10 -17.97
CA ARG A 620 -6.59 -4.64 -19.23
C ARG A 620 -7.61 -4.06 -20.20
N HIS A 621 -8.85 -4.50 -20.09
CA HIS A 621 -9.98 -3.96 -20.82
C HIS A 621 -11.04 -3.49 -19.83
N GLU A 622 -11.56 -2.30 -20.09
CA GLU A 622 -12.62 -1.70 -19.29
C GLU A 622 -13.68 -1.12 -20.22
N GLU A 623 -14.94 -1.40 -19.91
CA GLU A 623 -16.10 -0.82 -20.56
C GLU A 623 -16.89 -0.01 -19.53
N THR A 624 -17.34 1.16 -19.93
CA THR A 624 -18.22 2.03 -19.14
C THR A 624 -19.56 2.17 -19.85
N ARG A 625 -20.64 2.15 -19.07
CA ARG A 625 -22.01 2.43 -19.50
C ARG A 625 -22.69 3.37 -18.52
N TRP A 626 -23.71 4.06 -18.99
CA TRP A 626 -24.49 4.98 -18.19
C TRP A 626 -25.94 4.52 -18.15
N ALA A 627 -26.57 4.55 -16.99
CA ALA A 627 -27.96 4.14 -16.85
C ALA A 627 -28.72 4.98 -15.82
N THR A 628 -30.01 5.10 -16.03
CA THR A 628 -30.95 5.71 -15.08
C THR A 628 -31.15 4.82 -13.86
N ALA A 629 -31.64 5.39 -12.75
CA ALA A 629 -32.03 4.62 -11.57
C ALA A 629 -33.03 3.50 -11.90
N ALA A 630 -33.98 3.77 -12.80
CA ALA A 630 -35.02 2.83 -13.19
C ALA A 630 -34.47 1.62 -13.96
N GLU A 631 -33.49 1.85 -14.84
CA GLU A 631 -32.80 0.77 -15.58
C GLU A 631 -31.97 -0.09 -14.63
N VAL A 632 -31.19 0.52 -13.73
CA VAL A 632 -30.44 -0.20 -12.69
C VAL A 632 -31.37 -1.05 -11.84
N ASP A 633 -32.47 -0.48 -11.36
CA ASP A 633 -33.47 -1.21 -10.56
C ASP A 633 -34.10 -2.38 -11.32
N ALA A 634 -34.37 -2.21 -12.62
CA ALA A 634 -34.91 -3.26 -13.47
C ALA A 634 -33.91 -4.41 -13.64
N TRP A 635 -32.64 -4.10 -13.92
CA TRP A 635 -31.60 -5.11 -14.06
C TRP A 635 -31.32 -5.84 -12.74
N LEU A 636 -31.28 -5.13 -11.61
CA LEU A 636 -31.12 -5.77 -10.30
C LEU A 636 -32.24 -6.78 -10.01
N ARG A 637 -33.50 -6.46 -10.36
CA ARG A 637 -34.63 -7.40 -10.25
C ARG A 637 -34.47 -8.60 -11.19
N GLN A 638 -34.04 -8.36 -12.44
CA GLN A 638 -33.83 -9.42 -13.42
C GLN A 638 -32.73 -10.39 -12.99
N VAL A 639 -31.61 -9.87 -12.49
CA VAL A 639 -30.48 -10.68 -12.03
C VAL A 639 -30.88 -11.49 -10.80
N ALA A 640 -31.58 -10.89 -9.85
CA ALA A 640 -32.12 -11.59 -8.69
C ALA A 640 -33.07 -12.74 -9.10
N ALA A 641 -33.97 -12.50 -10.05
CA ALA A 641 -34.88 -13.52 -10.58
C ALA A 641 -34.16 -14.64 -11.35
N SER A 642 -33.06 -14.33 -12.03
CA SER A 642 -32.28 -15.32 -12.81
C SER A 642 -31.40 -16.24 -11.96
N GLY A 643 -31.22 -15.94 -10.66
CA GLY A 643 -30.26 -16.63 -9.81
C GLY A 643 -28.79 -16.29 -10.12
N LYS A 644 -28.48 -15.48 -11.13
CA LYS A 644 -27.09 -15.08 -11.48
C LYS A 644 -26.41 -14.17 -10.43
N ALA A 645 -27.17 -13.56 -9.52
CA ALA A 645 -26.62 -12.85 -8.35
C ALA A 645 -26.47 -13.74 -7.10
N THR A 646 -26.54 -15.07 -7.25
CA THR A 646 -26.34 -15.96 -6.10
C THR A 646 -24.90 -15.86 -5.61
N VAL A 647 -24.76 -15.50 -4.33
CA VAL A 647 -23.49 -15.56 -3.62
C VAL A 647 -23.28 -17.03 -3.19
N PRO A 648 -22.12 -17.64 -3.46
CA PRO A 648 -21.84 -19.01 -3.05
C PRO A 648 -21.95 -19.20 -1.52
N GLY A 649 -22.44 -20.37 -1.10
CA GLY A 649 -22.58 -20.76 0.31
C GLY A 649 -23.99 -20.57 0.88
N GLU A 650 -24.27 -21.24 1.99
CA GLU A 650 -25.50 -21.05 2.77
C GLU A 650 -25.25 -20.09 3.94
N LEU A 651 -26.19 -19.18 4.19
CA LEU A 651 -26.20 -18.41 5.43
C LEU A 651 -26.58 -19.35 6.57
N ALA A 652 -25.82 -19.32 7.67
CA ALA A 652 -26.19 -20.07 8.86
C ALA A 652 -27.64 -19.71 9.26
N PRO A 653 -28.51 -20.69 9.58
CA PRO A 653 -29.96 -20.52 9.76
C PRO A 653 -30.38 -19.60 10.92
N ARG A 654 -29.44 -18.94 11.58
CA ARG A 654 -29.69 -17.92 12.61
C ARG A 654 -30.15 -16.57 12.05
N HIS A 655 -30.03 -16.34 10.74
CA HIS A 655 -30.53 -15.13 10.09
C HIS A 655 -31.54 -15.45 9.00
N THR A 656 -32.70 -14.79 9.02
CA THR A 656 -33.68 -14.95 7.94
C THR A 656 -33.24 -14.15 6.71
N LYS A 657 -33.72 -14.51 5.52
CA LYS A 657 -33.46 -13.73 4.28
C LYS A 657 -33.91 -12.26 4.43
N GLU A 658 -34.92 -12.02 5.26
CA GLU A 658 -35.45 -10.70 5.61
C GLU A 658 -34.55 -9.94 6.59
N GLU A 659 -33.77 -10.60 7.45
CA GLU A 659 -32.77 -9.94 8.31
C GLU A 659 -31.55 -9.45 7.54
N LEU A 660 -31.32 -9.99 6.34
CA LEU A 660 -30.20 -9.66 5.45
C LEU A 660 -30.64 -8.80 4.24
N ALA A 661 -31.92 -8.79 3.92
CA ALA A 661 -32.49 -7.84 2.98
C ALA A 661 -32.55 -6.45 3.66
N GLU A 662 -31.61 -5.56 3.29
CA GLU A 662 -31.45 -4.21 3.84
C GLU A 662 -31.22 -4.14 5.36
N VAL A 663 -30.02 -4.52 5.81
CA VAL A 663 -29.42 -3.86 6.99
C VAL A 663 -28.98 -2.45 6.57
N ARG A 664 -29.94 -1.56 6.33
CA ARG A 664 -29.71 -0.11 6.50
C ARG A 664 -29.41 0.09 7.99
N ALA A 665 -28.22 0.59 8.31
CA ALA A 665 -27.93 1.56 9.38
C ALA A 665 -28.75 1.57 10.71
N HIS A 666 -29.33 0.46 11.18
CA HIS A 666 -30.29 0.47 12.30
C HIS A 666 -30.10 -0.60 13.39
N ARG A 667 -29.00 -1.38 13.39
CA ARG A 667 -28.58 -2.12 14.59
C ARG A 667 -27.52 -1.34 15.40
N LEU A 668 -27.85 -0.09 15.74
CA LEU A 668 -27.28 0.68 16.86
C LEU A 668 -28.33 0.86 17.99
N LYS A 669 -29.25 -0.10 18.15
CA LYS A 669 -30.16 -0.13 19.31
C LYS A 669 -29.72 -1.20 20.30
N THR A 670 -28.98 -0.72 21.31
CA THR A 670 -29.04 -1.11 22.73
C THR A 670 -30.07 -2.21 23.05
N LYS A 671 -29.59 -3.32 23.61
CA LYS A 671 -30.28 -4.07 24.67
C LYS A 671 -29.33 -5.01 25.39
N VAL A 672 -28.54 -4.46 26.31
CA VAL A 672 -28.17 -5.20 27.52
C VAL A 672 -29.44 -5.25 28.37
N LYS A 673 -30.15 -6.38 28.37
CA LYS A 673 -30.99 -6.70 29.53
C LYS A 673 -30.05 -7.22 30.61
N ARG A 674 -29.88 -6.43 31.67
CA ARG A 674 -29.39 -6.93 32.96
C ARG A 674 -30.36 -8.03 33.41
N THR A 675 -29.83 -9.21 33.69
CA THR A 675 -30.35 -10.07 34.77
C THR A 675 -29.53 -9.81 36.01
#